data_AF-A0A9Q0FED3-F1
#
_entry.id   AF-A0A9Q0FED3-F1
#
_cell.length_a   1.000
_cell.length_b   1.000
_cell.length_c   1.000
_cell.angle_alpha   90.00
_cell.angle_beta   90.00
_cell.angle_gamma   90.00
#
_symmetry.space_group_name_H-M   'P 1'
#
loop_
_entity.id
_entity.type
_entity.pdbx_description
1 polymer ?
#
loop_
_entity_poly.entity_id
_entity_poly.type
_entity_poly.pdbx_seq_one_letter_code
_entity_poly.pdbx_strand_id
1 'polypeptide(L)'
;MASGATLKRSDSIAENMPEAFKQRRYHMKKCFAKFVENGRRIIKLQNLLDEMENVIDDATERTKVLEGLLGDIWFSIQEALVIPPHVAFAIRPSPGFWEFVKVDSADLSAQGITATDYLKLKEMIYDENWAKDPHALEVDFGAFDVSLPHLTLSSSIGNGHNFVAKFITSKLSGDLESTQPLVDYLLTLEHQGEKLMINENLNTVAKLQMALIVSEVYLSGLPKDSPFQNFELSFKEWGFEKGWGDTAERARETMRSLSEVLQAPDPVNMEKFFSRLPTIFNVVIFSPHGYFGQADVLGLPDTGGQIVYILDQVKALEEELLLRIKQQGLSFKPRIVVVTRLIPDARGTKCNQEEEAIIGTKYSNILRDVTTKILDIMEGKPDLIIGNYTDGNLAATLMANKLGVTQATIAHALEKTKYENSDVKWKELDPKYHFSCQFIADTIAMNATDFIIASTYQEIAGSKDRPGQYESHAAFTLPGLCRIVSGINVFDPKFNIASPGADQSVYFPYSEKQNRLTKFNPAIEELLYSKKDNDEHIGYLSDKTKPIIFSMARLDTVKNMTGLTEWYGKNDKLRSLVNLVIVGGFFDPTKSKDREEMAEIRKMHALMEKYQLKGQFRWIAAQTDKYRNGELYRCIADTKGAFVQPALYEAFGLTVIEAMNCGLPTFATNQGGPAEIIVDGVSGFLIDPNNGDESSNKIVDFFQKCKMDPGHWLKLSAEGLKRINECYTWKIYANKVLNMGNIYGFWRQLNKEQKLAKKRYIEMFYNLQFRRLAKNVPIPDEEPQPTEIKPVAKTQSTGRQVSQLSTLQFLL
;
A
#
# COMPACT_ATOMS: atom_id res chain seq x y z
N MET A 1 -23.11 -39.23 11.09
CA MET A 1 -22.74 -38.20 10.09
C MET A 1 -21.29 -37.86 10.36
N ALA A 2 -20.38 -38.41 9.56
CA ALA A 2 -18.94 -38.23 9.74
C ALA A 2 -18.56 -36.80 9.34
N SER A 3 -17.88 -36.08 10.23
CA SER A 3 -17.23 -34.81 9.94
C SER A 3 -16.28 -34.99 8.75
N GLY A 4 -16.51 -34.29 7.64
CA GLY A 4 -15.59 -34.29 6.51
C GLY A 4 -14.20 -33.86 6.96
N ALA A 5 -13.17 -34.58 6.50
CA ALA A 5 -11.78 -34.24 6.78
C ALA A 5 -11.40 -32.96 6.02
N THR A 6 -11.33 -31.82 6.71
CA THR A 6 -10.72 -30.59 6.22
C THR A 6 -9.20 -30.74 6.19
N LEU A 7 -8.58 -30.30 5.09
CA LEU A 7 -7.12 -30.32 4.87
C LEU A 7 -6.41 -29.51 5.96
N LYS A 8 -5.50 -30.13 6.74
CA LYS A 8 -4.67 -29.39 7.70
C LYS A 8 -3.45 -28.85 6.98
N ARG A 9 -2.91 -27.73 7.48
CA ARG A 9 -1.72 -27.06 6.92
C ARG A 9 -0.46 -27.94 6.83
N SER A 10 -0.40 -29.03 7.60
CA SER A 10 0.69 -30.02 7.55
C SER A 10 0.57 -31.02 6.41
N ASP A 11 -0.59 -31.08 5.76
CA ASP A 11 -0.94 -32.16 4.86
C ASP A 11 -0.57 -31.74 3.44
N SER A 12 0.36 -32.46 2.81
CA SER A 12 0.78 -32.21 1.43
C SER A 12 -0.40 -32.37 0.48
N ILE A 13 -0.72 -31.35 -0.32
CA ILE A 13 -1.81 -31.45 -1.31
C ILE A 13 -1.45 -32.49 -2.36
N ALA A 14 -0.17 -32.57 -2.75
CA ALA A 14 0.29 -33.56 -3.72
C ALA A 14 0.03 -35.00 -3.26
N GLU A 15 0.14 -35.27 -1.96
CA GLU A 15 -0.12 -36.61 -1.38
C GLU A 15 -1.62 -36.92 -1.29
N ASN A 16 -2.44 -35.91 -1.02
CA ASN A 16 -3.88 -36.06 -0.81
C ASN A 16 -4.72 -35.97 -2.10
N MET A 17 -4.23 -35.26 -3.12
CA MET A 17 -4.93 -35.02 -4.38
C MET A 17 -5.27 -36.32 -5.14
N PRO A 18 -4.41 -37.36 -5.21
CA PRO A 18 -4.77 -38.63 -5.82
C PRO A 18 -5.95 -39.33 -5.12
N GLU A 19 -5.99 -39.31 -3.79
CA GLU A 19 -7.11 -39.88 -3.01
C GLU A 19 -8.40 -39.07 -3.22
N ALA A 20 -8.31 -37.74 -3.27
CA ALA A 20 -9.43 -36.87 -3.61
C ALA A 20 -9.99 -37.19 -5.00
N PHE A 21 -9.14 -37.41 -6.00
CA PHE A 21 -9.57 -37.83 -7.34
C PHE A 21 -10.15 -39.24 -7.37
N LYS A 22 -9.63 -40.20 -6.59
CA LYS A 22 -10.16 -41.58 -6.55
C LYS A 22 -11.63 -41.62 -6.16
N GLN A 23 -12.05 -40.77 -5.22
CA GLN A 23 -13.46 -40.69 -4.77
C GLN A 23 -14.44 -40.26 -5.88
N ARG A 24 -13.94 -39.60 -6.94
CA ARG A 24 -14.72 -39.06 -8.06
C ARG A 24 -14.07 -39.37 -9.43
N ARG A 25 -13.38 -40.51 -9.53
CA ARG A 25 -12.44 -40.84 -10.64
C ARG A 25 -13.06 -40.73 -12.03
N TYR A 26 -14.31 -41.17 -12.19
CA TYR A 26 -15.01 -41.13 -13.48
C TYR A 26 -15.17 -39.70 -14.00
N HIS A 27 -15.71 -38.79 -13.18
CA HIS A 27 -15.90 -37.39 -13.55
C HIS A 27 -14.58 -36.66 -13.76
N MET A 28 -13.60 -36.89 -12.87
CA MET A 28 -12.28 -36.25 -12.98
C MET A 28 -11.54 -36.68 -14.24
N LYS A 29 -11.60 -37.95 -14.65
CA LYS A 29 -11.01 -38.37 -15.94
C LYS A 29 -11.62 -37.64 -17.13
N LYS A 30 -12.95 -37.45 -17.14
CA LYS A 30 -13.61 -36.68 -18.20
C LYS A 30 -13.21 -35.21 -18.18
N CYS A 31 -13.14 -34.60 -17.00
CA CYS A 31 -12.73 -33.20 -16.86
C CYS A 31 -11.28 -33.01 -17.34
N PHE A 32 -10.35 -33.87 -16.94
CA PHE A 32 -8.96 -33.79 -17.39
C PHE A 32 -8.80 -34.07 -18.88
N ALA A 33 -9.58 -35.00 -19.45
CA ALA A 33 -9.64 -35.20 -20.90
C ALA A 33 -10.10 -33.93 -21.63
N LYS A 34 -11.11 -33.23 -21.07
CA LYS A 34 -11.58 -31.94 -21.58
C LYS A 34 -10.50 -30.85 -21.45
N PHE A 35 -9.83 -30.79 -20.30
CA PHE A 35 -8.76 -29.83 -20.07
C PHE A 35 -7.63 -29.98 -21.07
N VAL A 36 -7.18 -31.19 -21.42
CA VAL A 36 -6.07 -31.36 -22.37
C VAL A 36 -6.46 -31.19 -23.85
N GLU A 37 -7.75 -31.19 -24.18
CA GLU A 37 -8.27 -31.16 -25.56
C GLU A 37 -7.77 -29.94 -26.36
N ASN A 38 -7.79 -28.75 -25.77
CA ASN A 38 -7.41 -27.51 -26.47
C ASN A 38 -5.90 -27.20 -26.42
N GLY A 39 -5.05 -28.18 -26.12
CA GLY A 39 -3.60 -28.02 -26.16
C GLY A 39 -3.03 -27.12 -25.05
N ARG A 40 -1.83 -26.57 -25.29
CA ARG A 40 -1.06 -25.81 -24.30
C ARG A 40 -1.74 -24.47 -23.99
N ARG A 41 -2.15 -24.24 -22.74
CA ARG A 41 -2.78 -22.97 -22.30
C ARG A 41 -2.76 -22.79 -20.79
N ILE A 42 -3.01 -21.56 -20.35
CA ILE A 42 -3.32 -21.24 -18.95
C ILE A 42 -4.84 -21.20 -18.78
N ILE A 43 -5.35 -21.78 -17.69
CA ILE A 43 -6.76 -21.76 -17.32
C ILE A 43 -6.88 -21.16 -15.90
N LYS A 44 -7.78 -20.19 -15.70
CA LYS A 44 -8.12 -19.64 -14.38
C LYS A 44 -9.23 -20.47 -13.72
N LEU A 45 -9.40 -20.33 -12.41
CA LEU A 45 -10.38 -21.11 -11.63
C LEU A 45 -11.79 -21.06 -12.22
N GLN A 46 -12.28 -19.88 -12.60
CA GLN A 46 -13.64 -19.74 -13.17
C GLN A 46 -13.79 -20.58 -14.44
N ASN A 47 -12.81 -20.53 -15.34
CA ASN A 47 -12.82 -21.30 -16.58
C ASN A 47 -12.66 -22.81 -16.32
N LEU A 48 -11.97 -23.23 -15.26
CA LEU A 48 -11.94 -24.65 -14.84
C LEU A 48 -13.32 -25.12 -14.40
N LEU A 49 -14.04 -24.28 -13.66
CA LEU A 49 -15.42 -24.57 -13.26
C LEU A 49 -16.31 -24.65 -14.49
N ASP A 50 -16.25 -23.67 -15.41
CA ASP A 50 -17.02 -23.67 -16.66
C ASP A 50 -16.74 -24.91 -17.53
N GLU A 51 -15.48 -25.31 -17.69
CA GLU A 51 -15.11 -26.54 -18.42
C GLU A 51 -15.63 -27.81 -17.71
N MET A 52 -15.70 -27.81 -16.37
CA MET A 52 -16.32 -28.90 -15.61
C MET A 52 -17.85 -28.90 -15.76
N GLU A 53 -18.50 -27.73 -15.80
CA GLU A 53 -19.95 -27.62 -16.02
C GLU A 53 -20.34 -28.24 -17.37
N ASN A 54 -19.52 -28.05 -18.41
CA ASN A 54 -19.73 -28.63 -19.73
C ASN A 54 -19.54 -30.17 -19.78
N VAL A 55 -18.96 -30.77 -18.73
CA VAL A 55 -18.70 -32.21 -18.64
C VAL A 55 -19.69 -32.90 -17.69
N ILE A 56 -20.19 -32.16 -16.70
CA ILE A 56 -21.12 -32.62 -15.65
C ILE A 56 -22.37 -31.73 -15.70
N ASP A 57 -23.30 -32.09 -16.57
CA ASP A 57 -24.53 -31.30 -16.83
C ASP A 57 -25.46 -31.22 -15.60
N ASP A 58 -25.46 -32.24 -14.73
CA ASP A 58 -26.27 -32.24 -13.50
C ASP A 58 -25.59 -31.41 -12.40
N ALA A 59 -26.20 -30.27 -12.06
CA ALA A 59 -25.75 -29.39 -11.00
C ALA A 59 -25.62 -30.10 -9.64
N THR A 60 -26.48 -31.08 -9.34
CA THR A 60 -26.44 -31.85 -8.08
C THR A 60 -25.21 -32.76 -8.04
N GLU A 61 -24.90 -33.43 -9.15
CA GLU A 61 -23.69 -34.25 -9.26
C GLU A 61 -22.44 -33.39 -9.19
N ARG A 62 -22.44 -32.22 -9.85
CA ARG A 62 -21.35 -31.26 -9.81
C ARG A 62 -21.06 -30.78 -8.39
N THR A 63 -22.09 -30.42 -7.62
CA THR A 63 -21.92 -30.06 -6.21
C THR A 63 -21.33 -31.23 -5.41
N LYS A 64 -21.83 -32.46 -5.60
CA LYS A 64 -21.30 -33.67 -4.94
C LYS A 64 -19.86 -34.02 -5.33
N VAL A 65 -19.42 -33.64 -6.53
CA VAL A 65 -18.02 -33.79 -6.96
C VAL A 65 -17.12 -32.84 -6.18
N LEU A 66 -17.55 -31.59 -5.99
CA LEU A 66 -16.82 -30.56 -5.26
C LEU A 66 -17.09 -30.56 -3.75
N GLU A 67 -17.67 -31.63 -3.19
CA GLU A 67 -17.83 -31.78 -1.74
C GLU A 67 -16.56 -32.35 -1.09
N GLY A 68 -16.26 -31.90 0.13
CA GLY A 68 -15.15 -32.41 0.93
C GLY A 68 -13.77 -32.01 0.40
N LEU A 69 -12.80 -32.91 0.57
CA LEU A 69 -11.37 -32.64 0.31
C LEU A 69 -11.08 -32.17 -1.13
N LEU A 70 -11.77 -32.73 -2.13
CA LEU A 70 -11.60 -32.33 -3.52
C LEU A 70 -12.04 -30.88 -3.73
N GLY A 71 -13.18 -30.49 -3.16
CA GLY A 71 -13.67 -29.11 -3.17
C GLY A 71 -12.70 -28.14 -2.52
N ASP A 72 -12.21 -28.47 -1.32
CA ASP A 72 -11.26 -27.63 -0.57
C ASP A 72 -9.99 -27.36 -1.40
N ILE A 73 -9.44 -28.39 -2.05
CA ILE A 73 -8.30 -28.26 -2.96
C ILE A 73 -8.69 -27.43 -4.19
N TRP A 74 -9.84 -27.72 -4.80
CA TRP A 74 -10.26 -27.11 -6.06
C TRP A 74 -10.48 -25.61 -5.94
N PHE A 75 -11.20 -25.16 -4.91
CA PHE A 75 -11.43 -23.73 -4.65
C PHE A 75 -10.17 -22.99 -4.18
N SER A 76 -9.12 -23.71 -3.83
CA SER A 76 -7.79 -23.14 -3.53
C SER A 76 -6.92 -22.97 -4.78
N ILE A 77 -7.31 -23.49 -5.95
CA ILE A 77 -6.56 -23.34 -7.21
C ILE A 77 -6.61 -21.89 -7.68
N GLN A 78 -5.44 -21.32 -7.96
CA GLN A 78 -5.30 -19.96 -8.50
C GLN A 78 -5.15 -19.96 -10.02
N GLU A 79 -4.38 -20.92 -10.54
CA GLU A 79 -4.19 -21.12 -11.98
C GLU A 79 -3.79 -22.57 -12.29
N ALA A 80 -4.20 -23.02 -13.48
CA ALA A 80 -3.80 -24.30 -14.05
C ALA A 80 -3.07 -24.10 -15.39
N LEU A 81 -1.99 -24.85 -15.59
CA LEU A 81 -1.20 -24.89 -16.82
C LEU A 81 -1.46 -26.23 -17.49
N VAL A 82 -2.05 -26.21 -18.68
CA VAL A 82 -2.27 -27.42 -19.47
C VAL A 82 -1.07 -27.61 -20.39
N ILE A 83 -0.38 -28.74 -20.27
CA ILE A 83 0.74 -29.16 -21.13
C ILE A 83 0.60 -30.66 -21.37
N PRO A 84 -0.17 -31.06 -22.40
CA PRO A 84 -0.57 -32.45 -22.59
C PRO A 84 0.64 -33.43 -22.56
N PRO A 85 0.53 -34.59 -21.89
CA PRO A 85 -0.66 -35.11 -21.21
C PRO A 85 -0.88 -34.59 -19.76
N HIS A 86 -0.14 -33.57 -19.32
CA HIS A 86 -0.16 -33.10 -17.93
C HIS A 86 -0.98 -31.82 -17.74
N VAL A 87 -1.47 -31.63 -16.52
CA VAL A 87 -2.00 -30.35 -16.03
C VAL A 87 -1.30 -30.02 -14.72
N ALA A 88 -0.69 -28.84 -14.63
CA ALA A 88 -0.03 -28.37 -13.41
C ALA A 88 -0.84 -27.26 -12.73
N PHE A 89 -1.09 -27.39 -11.43
CA PHE A 89 -1.88 -26.47 -10.64
C PHE A 89 -0.99 -25.65 -9.71
N ALA A 90 -1.22 -24.34 -9.66
CA ALA A 90 -0.78 -23.50 -8.55
C ALA A 90 -1.92 -23.42 -7.54
N ILE A 91 -1.69 -23.96 -6.35
CA ILE A 91 -2.69 -24.12 -5.30
C ILE A 91 -2.27 -23.27 -4.11
N ARG A 92 -3.22 -22.49 -3.59
CA ARG A 92 -3.01 -21.55 -2.49
C ARG A 92 -4.02 -21.82 -1.38
N PRO A 93 -3.73 -22.75 -0.45
CA PRO A 93 -4.67 -23.13 0.62
C PRO A 93 -4.94 -22.02 1.63
N SER A 94 -3.95 -21.16 1.82
CA SER A 94 -4.02 -20.04 2.75
C SER A 94 -3.05 -18.94 2.35
N PRO A 95 -3.25 -17.69 2.83
CA PRO A 95 -2.38 -16.58 2.48
C PRO A 95 -0.90 -16.82 2.79
N GLY A 96 -0.06 -16.61 1.78
CA GLY A 96 1.39 -16.82 1.82
C GLY A 96 1.85 -18.25 1.56
N PHE A 97 0.93 -19.21 1.42
CA PHE A 97 1.26 -20.62 1.21
C PHE A 97 0.88 -21.09 -0.18
N TRP A 98 1.88 -21.56 -0.92
CA TRP A 98 1.74 -22.07 -2.28
C TRP A 98 2.26 -23.49 -2.38
N GLU A 99 1.49 -24.34 -3.04
CA GLU A 99 1.91 -25.66 -3.48
C GLU A 99 1.68 -25.78 -4.98
N PHE A 100 2.64 -26.42 -5.66
CA PHE A 100 2.55 -26.68 -7.08
C PHE A 100 2.46 -28.17 -7.31
N VAL A 101 1.44 -28.60 -8.04
CA VAL A 101 1.15 -30.03 -8.26
C VAL A 101 0.96 -30.29 -9.74
N LYS A 102 1.69 -31.26 -10.29
CA LYS A 102 1.54 -31.75 -11.67
C LYS A 102 0.74 -33.04 -11.66
N VAL A 103 -0.27 -33.12 -12.51
CA VAL A 103 -1.19 -34.27 -12.61
C VAL A 103 -1.17 -34.82 -14.03
N ASP A 104 -1.09 -36.14 -14.17
CA ASP A 104 -1.25 -36.83 -15.46
C ASP A 104 -2.75 -37.01 -15.79
N SER A 105 -3.17 -36.56 -16.98
CA SER A 105 -4.59 -36.60 -17.38
C SER A 105 -5.14 -38.01 -17.63
N ALA A 106 -4.29 -39.01 -17.91
CA ALA A 106 -4.72 -40.35 -18.26
C ALA A 106 -4.98 -41.21 -17.02
N ASP A 107 -4.10 -41.16 -16.01
CA ASP A 107 -4.19 -41.99 -14.80
C ASP A 107 -4.56 -41.24 -13.51
N LEU A 108 -4.51 -39.90 -13.53
CA LEU A 108 -4.74 -38.99 -12.40
C LEU A 108 -3.71 -39.13 -11.27
N SER A 109 -2.51 -39.62 -11.58
CA SER A 109 -1.37 -39.53 -10.66
C SER A 109 -0.96 -38.07 -10.47
N ALA A 110 -0.61 -37.69 -9.24
CA ALA A 110 -0.20 -36.34 -8.88
C ALA A 110 1.20 -36.34 -8.29
N GLN A 111 1.99 -35.33 -8.63
CA GLN A 111 3.36 -35.13 -8.16
C GLN A 111 3.53 -33.68 -7.70
N GLY A 112 4.04 -33.47 -6.48
CA GLY A 112 4.47 -32.14 -6.04
C GLY A 112 5.69 -31.70 -6.85
N ILE A 113 5.68 -30.45 -7.34
CA ILE A 113 6.77 -29.86 -8.12
C ILE A 113 7.26 -28.57 -7.47
N THR A 114 8.46 -28.13 -7.82
CA THR A 114 9.01 -26.87 -7.30
C THR A 114 8.41 -25.66 -8.00
N ALA A 115 8.57 -24.47 -7.42
CA ALA A 115 8.22 -23.22 -8.10
C ALA A 115 8.97 -23.07 -9.43
N THR A 116 10.26 -23.44 -9.48
CA THR A 116 11.06 -23.46 -10.71
C THR A 116 10.44 -24.35 -11.78
N ASP A 117 10.06 -25.59 -11.43
CA ASP A 117 9.44 -26.52 -12.38
C ASP A 117 8.11 -25.99 -12.89
N TYR A 118 7.29 -25.43 -11.99
CA TYR A 118 6.03 -24.80 -12.37
C TYR A 118 6.22 -23.64 -13.34
N LEU A 119 7.19 -22.75 -13.07
CA LEU A 119 7.50 -21.62 -13.96
C LEU A 119 8.04 -22.09 -15.31
N LYS A 120 8.86 -23.14 -15.37
CA LYS A 120 9.30 -23.75 -16.65
C LYS A 120 8.13 -24.30 -17.46
N LEU A 121 7.16 -24.95 -16.81
CA LEU A 121 5.92 -25.37 -17.46
C LEU A 121 5.16 -24.14 -17.99
N LYS A 122 5.05 -23.07 -17.21
CA LYS A 122 4.41 -21.81 -17.64
C LYS A 122 5.11 -21.23 -18.88
N GLU A 123 6.43 -21.23 -18.88
CA GLU A 123 7.26 -20.80 -20.01
C GLU A 123 7.04 -21.65 -21.26
N MET A 124 6.86 -22.98 -21.16
CA MET A 124 6.62 -23.85 -22.32
C MET A 124 5.39 -23.48 -23.15
N ILE A 125 4.46 -22.71 -22.58
CA ILE A 125 3.27 -22.20 -23.28
C ILE A 125 3.64 -21.02 -24.20
N TYR A 126 4.67 -20.23 -23.85
CA TYR A 126 5.02 -18.97 -24.53
C TYR A 126 6.39 -19.01 -25.23
N ASP A 127 7.39 -19.66 -24.64
CA ASP A 127 8.78 -19.72 -25.10
C ASP A 127 9.43 -21.06 -24.69
N GLU A 128 9.26 -22.08 -25.53
CA GLU A 128 9.77 -23.44 -25.27
C GLU A 128 11.30 -23.52 -25.23
N ASN A 129 11.99 -22.66 -25.97
CA ASN A 129 13.45 -22.62 -25.97
C ASN A 129 13.96 -22.11 -24.62
N TRP A 130 13.39 -21.01 -24.11
CA TRP A 130 13.72 -20.49 -22.79
C TRP A 130 13.40 -21.49 -21.68
N ALA A 131 12.25 -22.16 -21.75
CA ALA A 131 11.84 -23.15 -20.74
C ALA A 131 12.84 -24.30 -20.58
N LYS A 132 13.53 -24.68 -21.66
CA LYS A 132 14.50 -25.78 -21.71
C LYS A 132 15.95 -25.34 -21.56
N ASP A 133 16.22 -24.03 -21.51
CA ASP A 133 17.57 -23.50 -21.42
C ASP A 133 18.17 -23.76 -20.02
N PRO A 134 19.26 -24.55 -19.90
CA PRO A 134 19.91 -24.78 -18.62
C PRO A 134 20.67 -23.54 -18.09
N HIS A 135 20.85 -22.51 -18.91
CA HIS A 135 21.54 -21.25 -18.57
C HIS A 135 20.59 -20.08 -18.33
N ALA A 136 19.28 -20.30 -18.41
CA ALA A 136 18.30 -19.27 -18.10
C ALA A 136 18.46 -18.80 -16.64
N LEU A 137 18.52 -17.47 -16.46
CA LEU A 137 18.78 -16.84 -15.16
C LEU A 137 17.63 -17.11 -14.19
N GLU A 138 17.94 -17.72 -13.05
CA GLU A 138 17.02 -17.87 -11.91
C GLU A 138 17.45 -16.93 -10.77
N VAL A 139 16.48 -16.18 -10.25
CA VAL A 139 16.65 -15.20 -9.18
C VAL A 139 15.96 -15.71 -7.92
N ASP A 140 16.76 -15.95 -6.89
CA ASP A 140 16.33 -16.52 -5.61
C ASP A 140 16.81 -15.65 -4.45
N PHE A 141 15.92 -14.79 -3.95
CA PHE A 141 16.19 -14.01 -2.74
C PHE A 141 16.00 -14.82 -1.45
N GLY A 142 15.26 -15.93 -1.50
CA GLY A 142 15.02 -16.81 -0.37
C GLY A 142 16.30 -17.50 0.13
N ALA A 143 17.28 -17.69 -0.76
CA ALA A 143 18.61 -18.19 -0.40
C ALA A 143 19.32 -17.34 0.68
N PHE A 144 18.98 -16.05 0.83
CA PHE A 144 19.58 -15.15 1.82
C PHE A 144 18.80 -15.08 3.14
N ASP A 145 17.61 -15.68 3.18
CA ASP A 145 16.68 -15.54 4.29
C ASP A 145 16.97 -16.53 5.44
N VAL A 146 17.90 -17.48 5.26
CA VAL A 146 18.22 -18.57 6.23
C VAL A 146 18.67 -18.06 7.60
N SER A 147 19.27 -16.87 7.67
CA SER A 147 19.84 -16.31 8.90
C SER A 147 18.88 -15.44 9.72
N LEU A 148 17.67 -15.18 9.21
CA LEU A 148 16.69 -14.31 9.84
C LEU A 148 15.47 -15.13 10.30
N PRO A 149 14.87 -14.79 11.45
CA PRO A 149 13.66 -15.46 11.91
C PRO A 149 12.47 -15.14 11.00
N HIS A 150 11.67 -16.16 10.69
CA HIS A 150 10.50 -16.06 9.80
C HIS A 150 9.19 -16.21 10.56
N LEU A 151 8.18 -15.51 10.08
CA LEU A 151 6.81 -15.71 10.50
C LEU A 151 6.22 -16.89 9.73
N THR A 152 5.26 -17.58 10.34
CA THR A 152 4.59 -18.71 9.68
C THR A 152 3.08 -18.60 9.79
N LEU A 153 2.51 -17.84 10.70
CA LEU A 153 1.06 -17.69 10.82
C LEU A 153 0.59 -16.59 9.86
N SER A 154 -0.43 -16.86 9.04
CA SER A 154 -0.99 -15.84 8.11
C SER A 154 -1.48 -14.60 8.87
N SER A 155 -2.00 -14.77 10.09
CA SER A 155 -2.38 -13.65 10.98
C SER A 155 -1.20 -12.75 11.41
N SER A 156 0.04 -13.21 11.26
CA SER A 156 1.23 -12.42 11.57
C SER A 156 1.70 -11.53 10.41
N ILE A 157 1.21 -11.77 9.18
CA ILE A 157 1.59 -10.98 8.00
C ILE A 157 1.21 -9.51 8.21
N GLY A 158 2.13 -8.60 7.86
CA GLY A 158 1.92 -7.15 8.03
C GLY A 158 2.08 -6.63 9.47
N ASN A 159 2.47 -7.48 10.42
CA ASN A 159 2.75 -7.11 11.82
C ASN A 159 4.26 -7.14 12.16
N GLY A 160 5.11 -6.86 11.16
CA GLY A 160 6.55 -7.00 11.23
C GLY A 160 7.21 -6.30 12.42
N HIS A 161 6.83 -5.05 12.71
CA HIS A 161 7.34 -4.21 13.80
C HIS A 161 7.30 -4.95 15.14
N ASN A 162 6.16 -5.54 15.48
CA ASN A 162 5.96 -6.24 16.75
C ASN A 162 6.82 -7.51 16.84
N PHE A 163 7.09 -8.17 15.71
CA PHE A 163 7.95 -9.34 15.68
C PHE A 163 9.44 -8.98 15.69
N VAL A 164 9.82 -7.90 15.01
CA VAL A 164 11.19 -7.35 15.12
C VAL A 164 11.49 -6.96 16.56
N ALA A 165 10.56 -6.34 17.28
CA ALA A 165 10.70 -6.09 18.71
C ALA A 165 10.97 -7.38 19.49
N LYS A 166 10.18 -8.44 19.26
CA LYS A 166 10.39 -9.76 19.89
C LYS A 166 11.75 -10.37 19.55
N PHE A 167 12.20 -10.26 18.30
CA PHE A 167 13.49 -10.80 17.88
C PHE A 167 14.67 -10.02 18.47
N ILE A 168 14.55 -8.69 18.54
CA ILE A 168 15.53 -7.84 19.23
C ILE A 168 15.59 -8.21 20.70
N THR A 169 14.44 -8.27 21.38
CA THR A 169 14.34 -8.70 22.78
C THR A 169 15.04 -10.03 22.98
N SER A 170 14.74 -11.04 22.17
CA SER A 170 15.38 -12.37 22.27
C SER A 170 16.89 -12.34 22.03
N LYS A 171 17.40 -11.44 21.18
CA LYS A 171 18.85 -11.30 20.93
C LYS A 171 19.58 -10.58 22.07
N LEU A 172 18.89 -9.65 22.74
CA LEU A 172 19.44 -8.89 23.87
C LEU A 172 19.21 -9.62 25.21
N SER A 173 18.33 -10.63 25.25
CA SER A 173 18.15 -11.50 26.41
C SER A 173 19.37 -12.39 26.61
N GLY A 174 20.08 -12.22 27.73
CA GLY A 174 21.25 -13.02 28.05
C GLY A 174 22.17 -12.33 29.06
N ASP A 175 23.47 -12.44 28.82
CA ASP A 175 24.51 -11.77 29.60
C ASP A 175 24.71 -10.31 29.17
N LEU A 176 25.59 -9.60 29.89
CA LEU A 176 25.91 -8.20 29.58
C LEU A 176 26.49 -8.02 28.16
N GLU A 177 27.15 -9.03 27.60
CA GLU A 177 27.70 -8.97 26.25
C GLU A 177 26.59 -8.93 25.19
N SER A 178 25.53 -9.72 25.37
CA SER A 178 24.37 -9.73 24.46
C SER A 178 23.62 -8.38 24.40
N THR A 179 23.68 -7.58 25.47
CA THR A 179 23.02 -6.27 25.56
C THR A 179 23.92 -5.12 25.12
N GLN A 180 25.23 -5.31 25.07
CA GLN A 180 26.20 -4.28 24.68
C GLN A 180 25.88 -3.58 23.34
N PRO A 181 25.38 -4.26 22.29
CA PRO A 181 24.99 -3.59 21.05
C PRO A 181 23.96 -2.46 21.23
N LEU A 182 23.09 -2.53 22.24
CA LEU A 182 22.15 -1.45 22.55
C LEU A 182 22.87 -0.22 23.10
N VAL A 183 23.87 -0.42 23.97
CA VAL A 183 24.69 0.67 24.52
C VAL A 183 25.53 1.30 23.41
N ASP A 184 26.14 0.48 22.57
CA ASP A 184 26.92 0.95 21.41
C ASP A 184 26.03 1.77 20.46
N TYR A 185 24.78 1.34 20.24
CA TYR A 185 23.82 2.11 19.47
C TYR A 185 23.53 3.48 20.10
N LEU A 186 23.26 3.53 21.42
CA LEU A 186 22.97 4.78 22.12
C LEU A 186 24.17 5.75 22.10
N LEU A 187 25.40 5.24 22.18
CA LEU A 187 26.63 6.05 22.05
C LEU A 187 26.79 6.69 20.67
N THR A 188 26.23 6.07 19.62
CA THR A 188 26.34 6.57 18.24
C THR A 188 25.33 7.67 17.92
N LEU A 189 24.39 7.96 18.82
CA LEU A 189 23.35 8.96 18.57
C LEU A 189 23.93 10.36 18.65
N GLU A 190 23.88 11.05 17.51
CA GLU A 190 24.36 12.41 17.33
C GLU A 190 23.46 13.12 16.31
N HIS A 191 23.22 14.41 16.51
CA HIS A 191 22.58 15.25 15.51
C HIS A 191 23.23 16.63 15.49
N GLN A 192 23.62 17.11 14.31
CA GLN A 192 24.29 18.41 14.10
C GLN A 192 25.53 18.63 15.00
N GLY A 193 26.31 17.58 15.27
CA GLY A 193 27.50 17.65 16.13
C GLY A 193 27.21 17.61 17.63
N GLU A 194 25.93 17.57 18.04
CA GLU A 194 25.54 17.36 19.44
C GLU A 194 25.33 15.86 19.71
N LYS A 195 26.05 15.31 20.69
CA LYS A 195 25.81 13.96 21.20
C LYS A 195 24.45 13.90 21.90
N LEU A 196 23.75 12.79 21.73
CA LEU A 196 22.43 12.54 22.32
C LEU A 196 22.47 11.31 23.23
N MET A 197 21.53 11.24 24.17
CA MET A 197 21.36 10.14 25.12
C MET A 197 22.53 9.93 26.08
N ILE A 198 23.63 9.30 25.63
CA ILE A 198 24.78 8.94 26.47
C ILE A 198 26.10 9.31 25.79
N ASN A 199 27.15 9.51 26.59
CA ASN A 199 28.50 9.73 26.11
C ASN A 199 29.47 8.61 26.54
N GLU A 200 30.75 8.74 26.18
CA GLU A 200 31.79 7.70 26.38
C GLU A 200 31.99 7.30 27.85
N ASN A 201 31.52 8.10 28.81
CA ASN A 201 31.57 7.75 30.23
C ASN A 201 30.67 6.53 30.53
N LEU A 202 29.64 6.28 29.72
CA LEU A 202 28.66 5.19 29.87
C LEU A 202 28.80 4.11 28.79
N ASN A 203 30.03 3.78 28.42
CA ASN A 203 30.32 2.87 27.31
C ASN A 203 30.15 1.37 27.58
N THR A 204 29.71 0.96 28.76
CA THR A 204 29.41 -0.44 29.06
C THR A 204 28.05 -0.58 29.73
N VAL A 205 27.39 -1.73 29.53
CA VAL A 205 26.08 -2.02 30.15
C VAL A 205 26.13 -1.81 31.67
N ALA A 206 27.19 -2.26 32.34
CA ALA A 206 27.34 -2.13 33.79
C ALA A 206 27.43 -0.65 34.23
N LYS A 207 28.19 0.19 33.51
CA LYS A 207 28.29 1.63 33.83
C LYS A 207 26.94 2.32 33.65
N LEU A 208 26.26 2.02 32.54
CA LEU A 208 24.95 2.58 32.23
C LEU A 208 23.90 2.18 33.27
N GLN A 209 23.83 0.90 33.67
CA GLN A 209 22.91 0.43 34.70
C GLN A 209 23.11 1.17 36.03
N MET A 210 24.36 1.36 36.47
CA MET A 210 24.62 2.10 37.72
C MET A 210 24.26 3.57 37.61
N ALA A 211 24.56 4.22 36.49
CA ALA A 211 24.19 5.61 36.26
C ALA A 211 22.67 5.79 36.23
N LEU A 212 21.93 4.86 35.62
CA LEU A 212 20.47 4.89 35.58
C LEU A 212 19.86 4.83 36.99
N ILE A 213 20.36 3.96 37.87
CA ILE A 213 19.89 3.86 39.27
C ILE A 213 20.10 5.19 40.01
N VAL A 214 21.29 5.79 39.89
CA VAL A 214 21.60 7.07 40.53
C VAL A 214 20.69 8.19 40.01
N SER A 215 20.50 8.24 38.69
CA SER A 215 19.65 9.24 38.05
C SER A 215 18.17 9.10 38.47
N GLU A 216 17.65 7.88 38.62
CA GLU A 216 16.26 7.66 39.02
C GLU A 216 15.98 8.16 40.45
N VAL A 217 16.90 7.93 41.38
CA VAL A 217 16.81 8.43 42.76
C VAL A 217 16.83 9.96 42.76
N TYR A 218 17.76 10.55 42.00
CA TYR A 218 17.90 12.00 41.90
C TYR A 218 16.64 12.66 41.31
N LEU A 219 16.13 12.17 40.17
CA LEU A 219 14.94 12.70 39.51
C LEU A 219 13.68 12.54 40.37
N SER A 220 13.60 11.49 41.19
CA SER A 220 12.47 11.27 42.09
C SER A 220 12.40 12.30 43.22
N GLY A 221 13.49 13.00 43.51
CA GLY A 221 13.54 14.12 44.45
C GLY A 221 13.12 15.47 43.85
N LEU A 222 12.95 15.55 42.53
CA LEU A 222 12.57 16.79 41.83
C LEU A 222 11.06 16.89 41.60
N PRO A 223 10.49 18.11 41.51
CA PRO A 223 9.15 18.31 40.96
C PRO A 223 9.03 17.73 39.55
N LYS A 224 7.90 17.07 39.25
CA LYS A 224 7.67 16.35 37.99
C LYS A 224 7.85 17.20 36.73
N ASP A 225 7.46 18.47 36.82
CA ASP A 225 7.49 19.47 35.76
C ASP A 225 8.83 20.24 35.68
N SER A 226 9.81 19.88 36.52
CA SER A 226 11.14 20.51 36.49
C SER A 226 11.76 20.39 35.08
N PRO A 227 12.11 21.50 34.42
CA PRO A 227 12.73 21.47 33.09
C PRO A 227 14.10 20.79 33.09
N PHE A 228 14.46 20.15 31.98
CA PHE A 228 15.76 19.47 31.80
C PHE A 228 16.96 20.34 32.15
N GLN A 229 16.92 21.64 31.81
CA GLN A 229 18.01 22.59 32.07
C GLN A 229 18.38 22.70 33.55
N ASN A 230 17.44 22.42 34.46
CA ASN A 230 17.69 22.50 35.90
C ASN A 230 18.61 21.39 36.42
N PHE A 231 18.68 20.26 35.71
CA PHE A 231 19.49 19.09 36.11
C PHE A 231 20.47 18.61 35.04
N GLU A 232 20.58 19.34 33.93
CA GLU A 232 21.48 19.04 32.81
C GLU A 232 22.95 18.90 33.24
N LEU A 233 23.44 19.79 34.13
CA LEU A 233 24.83 19.74 34.60
C LEU A 233 25.16 18.43 35.32
N SER A 234 24.30 18.00 36.25
CA SER A 234 24.48 16.74 36.98
C SER A 234 24.39 15.53 36.05
N PHE A 235 23.47 15.55 35.10
CA PHE A 235 23.35 14.50 34.08
C PHE A 235 24.62 14.36 33.25
N LYS A 236 25.17 15.49 32.80
CA LYS A 236 26.38 15.52 31.98
C LYS A 236 27.59 14.95 32.72
N GLU A 237 27.74 15.26 34.02
CA GLU A 237 28.77 14.68 34.88
C GLU A 237 28.67 13.15 34.99
N TRP A 238 27.44 12.61 34.98
CA TRP A 238 27.18 11.16 35.00
C TRP A 238 27.23 10.50 33.62
N GLY A 239 27.42 11.28 32.55
CA GLY A 239 27.52 10.77 31.19
C GLY A 239 26.20 10.73 30.40
N PHE A 240 25.14 11.35 30.92
CA PHE A 240 23.87 11.54 30.22
C PHE A 240 23.86 12.87 29.46
N GLU A 241 23.58 12.79 28.16
CA GLU A 241 23.38 13.96 27.28
C GLU A 241 21.88 14.27 27.12
N LYS A 242 21.51 15.25 26.30
CA LYS A 242 20.11 15.61 26.01
C LYS A 242 19.36 14.48 25.29
N GLY A 243 18.03 14.51 25.33
CA GLY A 243 17.16 13.58 24.59
C GLY A 243 16.29 12.66 25.45
N TRP A 244 16.48 12.64 26.77
CA TRP A 244 15.70 11.80 27.70
C TRP A 244 14.27 12.30 27.93
N GLY A 245 14.07 13.62 27.90
CA GLY A 245 12.81 14.26 28.21
C GLY A 245 12.95 15.76 28.39
N ASP A 246 11.87 16.51 28.17
CA ASP A 246 11.80 17.95 28.47
C ASP A 246 11.63 18.26 29.96
N THR A 247 11.01 17.34 30.69
CA THR A 247 10.80 17.44 32.15
C THR A 247 11.47 16.30 32.92
N ALA A 248 11.64 16.48 34.23
CA ALA A 248 12.12 15.43 35.13
C ALA A 248 11.26 14.17 35.08
N GLU A 249 9.93 14.29 35.01
CA GLU A 249 9.05 13.12 34.89
C GLU A 249 9.27 12.38 33.57
N ARG A 250 9.36 13.11 32.44
CA ARG A 250 9.57 12.50 31.13
C ARG A 250 10.93 11.81 31.03
N ALA A 251 12.00 12.47 31.49
CA ALA A 251 13.34 11.90 31.56
C ALA A 251 13.36 10.63 32.41
N ARG A 252 12.75 10.67 33.60
CA ARG A 252 12.65 9.53 34.50
C ARG A 252 11.91 8.35 33.86
N GLU A 253 10.80 8.58 33.18
CA GLU A 253 10.08 7.49 32.52
C GLU A 253 10.91 6.85 31.39
N THR A 254 11.62 7.65 30.60
CA THR A 254 12.49 7.13 29.52
C THR A 254 13.65 6.33 30.08
N MET A 255 14.30 6.83 31.12
CA MET A 255 15.38 6.13 31.84
C MET A 255 14.90 4.85 32.49
N ARG A 256 13.70 4.86 33.10
CA ARG A 256 13.07 3.66 33.65
C ARG A 256 12.81 2.62 32.58
N SER A 257 12.25 3.01 31.43
CA SER A 257 12.03 2.06 30.33
C SER A 257 13.34 1.44 29.81
N LEU A 258 14.43 2.21 29.75
CA LEU A 258 15.74 1.63 29.44
C LEU A 258 16.23 0.70 30.54
N SER A 259 16.09 1.09 31.82
CA SER A 259 16.49 0.24 32.95
C SER A 259 15.72 -1.09 32.96
N GLU A 260 14.42 -1.06 32.68
CA GLU A 260 13.59 -2.26 32.52
C GLU A 260 14.11 -3.14 31.37
N VAL A 261 14.41 -2.54 30.21
CA VAL A 261 15.00 -3.25 29.07
C VAL A 261 16.35 -3.88 29.41
N LEU A 262 17.22 -3.20 30.16
CA LEU A 262 18.54 -3.73 30.54
C LEU A 262 18.47 -4.80 31.64
N GLN A 263 17.43 -4.82 32.46
CA GLN A 263 17.25 -5.80 33.54
C GLN A 263 16.50 -7.04 33.09
N ALA A 264 15.41 -6.84 32.36
CA ALA A 264 14.53 -7.89 31.85
C ALA A 264 13.94 -7.45 30.51
N PRO A 265 14.65 -7.65 29.38
CA PRO A 265 14.14 -7.29 28.08
C PRO A 265 12.78 -7.93 27.79
N ASP A 266 11.78 -7.12 27.45
CA ASP A 266 10.50 -7.58 26.90
C ASP A 266 10.11 -6.71 25.69
N PRO A 267 9.28 -7.23 24.76
CA PRO A 267 8.98 -6.52 23.51
C PRO A 267 8.20 -5.22 23.73
N VAL A 268 7.35 -5.14 24.76
CA VAL A 268 6.50 -3.97 25.02
C VAL A 268 7.35 -2.81 25.53
N ASN A 269 8.24 -3.07 26.48
CA ASN A 269 9.16 -2.04 26.97
C ASN A 269 10.22 -1.69 25.93
N MET A 270 10.64 -2.63 25.08
CA MET A 270 11.50 -2.34 23.93
C MET A 270 10.86 -1.33 22.98
N GLU A 271 9.63 -1.60 22.52
CA GLU A 271 8.89 -0.68 21.65
C GLU A 271 8.67 0.68 22.31
N LYS A 272 8.29 0.68 23.60
CA LYS A 272 8.09 1.90 24.38
C LYS A 272 9.38 2.73 24.45
N PHE A 273 10.52 2.11 24.72
CA PHE A 273 11.81 2.79 24.74
C PHE A 273 12.19 3.34 23.36
N PHE A 274 12.16 2.52 22.32
CA PHE A 274 12.48 2.94 20.95
C PHE A 274 11.57 4.05 20.42
N SER A 275 10.29 4.07 20.82
CA SER A 275 9.35 5.15 20.46
C SER A 275 9.76 6.52 21.02
N ARG A 276 10.60 6.54 22.06
CA ARG A 276 11.07 7.74 22.75
C ARG A 276 12.48 8.17 22.34
N LEU A 277 13.16 7.42 21.49
CA LEU A 277 14.51 7.78 21.07
C LEU A 277 14.50 8.94 20.04
N PRO A 278 15.39 9.94 20.21
CA PRO A 278 15.56 11.06 19.28
C PRO A 278 16.43 10.66 18.09
N THR A 279 15.93 9.78 17.21
CA THR A 279 16.74 9.22 16.10
C THR A 279 16.33 9.70 14.71
N ILE A 280 15.21 10.41 14.57
CA ILE A 280 14.71 10.89 13.28
C ILE A 280 14.41 12.38 13.38
N PHE A 281 15.05 13.17 12.51
CA PHE A 281 14.86 14.60 12.35
C PHE A 281 14.72 14.97 10.87
N ASN A 282 15.54 14.35 10.03
CA ASN A 282 15.64 14.58 8.59
C ASN A 282 15.02 13.42 7.80
N VAL A 283 13.96 13.69 7.04
CA VAL A 283 13.23 12.68 6.26
C VAL A 283 13.23 13.05 4.77
N VAL A 284 13.67 12.13 3.92
CA VAL A 284 13.57 12.28 2.45
C VAL A 284 12.51 11.34 1.91
N ILE A 285 11.62 11.86 1.08
CA ILE A 285 10.55 11.10 0.43
C ILE A 285 10.74 11.20 -1.08
N PHE A 286 10.84 10.07 -1.79
CA PHE A 286 10.97 10.05 -3.25
C PHE A 286 9.62 9.79 -3.91
N SER A 287 9.25 10.65 -4.87
CA SER A 287 8.08 10.49 -5.74
C SER A 287 8.35 11.13 -7.13
N PRO A 288 9.19 10.51 -7.98
CA PRO A 288 9.69 11.14 -9.21
C PRO A 288 8.64 11.39 -10.30
N HIS A 289 7.79 10.42 -10.61
CA HIS A 289 6.79 10.54 -11.68
C HIS A 289 5.63 11.49 -11.35
N GLY A 290 4.85 11.80 -12.39
CA GLY A 290 3.65 12.64 -12.30
C GLY A 290 3.95 14.14 -12.16
N TYR A 291 2.88 14.94 -12.17
CA TYR A 291 2.95 16.38 -11.91
C TYR A 291 2.80 16.60 -10.40
N PHE A 292 3.90 16.47 -9.66
CA PHE A 292 3.85 16.64 -8.21
C PHE A 292 3.76 18.12 -7.84
N GLY A 293 2.63 18.54 -7.27
CA GLY A 293 2.35 19.90 -6.82
C GLY A 293 1.13 19.98 -5.90
N GLN A 294 0.87 21.15 -5.32
CA GLN A 294 -0.17 21.33 -4.30
C GLN A 294 -1.50 21.89 -4.82
N ALA A 295 -1.51 22.40 -6.05
CA ALA A 295 -2.68 22.98 -6.71
C ALA A 295 -2.62 22.73 -8.22
N ASP A 296 -3.78 22.61 -8.85
CA ASP A 296 -3.94 22.49 -10.31
C ASP A 296 -3.23 21.29 -10.96
N VAL A 297 -2.88 20.27 -10.17
CA VAL A 297 -2.22 19.04 -10.67
C VAL A 297 -3.17 17.84 -10.76
N LEU A 298 -4.16 17.72 -9.87
CA LEU A 298 -5.01 16.53 -9.78
C LEU A 298 -5.79 16.31 -11.09
N GLY A 299 -5.68 15.09 -11.63
CA GLY A 299 -6.28 14.73 -12.92
C GLY A 299 -5.34 14.88 -14.13
N LEU A 300 -4.14 15.43 -13.95
CA LEU A 300 -3.06 15.32 -14.95
C LEU A 300 -2.55 13.86 -15.05
N PRO A 301 -1.90 13.47 -16.17
CA PRO A 301 -1.33 12.13 -16.31
C PRO A 301 -0.42 11.75 -15.13
N ASP A 302 -0.54 10.49 -14.69
CA ASP A 302 0.19 9.91 -13.56
C ASP A 302 0.09 10.71 -12.25
N THR A 303 -0.95 11.55 -12.11
CA THR A 303 -1.16 12.43 -10.96
C THR A 303 -2.48 12.10 -10.29
N GLY A 304 -2.41 11.48 -9.11
CA GLY A 304 -3.61 11.01 -8.40
C GLY A 304 -3.42 10.87 -6.89
N GLY A 305 -4.00 9.80 -6.34
CA GLY A 305 -4.06 9.58 -4.89
C GLY A 305 -2.70 9.54 -4.19
N GLN A 306 -1.62 9.16 -4.89
CA GLN A 306 -0.26 9.17 -4.34
C GLN A 306 0.18 10.58 -3.88
N ILE A 307 -0.15 11.63 -4.64
CA ILE A 307 0.23 13.00 -4.26
C ILE A 307 -0.54 13.45 -3.02
N VAL A 308 -1.84 13.17 -2.96
CA VAL A 308 -2.67 13.46 -1.78
C VAL A 308 -2.14 12.71 -0.56
N TYR A 309 -1.81 11.42 -0.72
CA TYR A 309 -1.21 10.60 0.32
C TYR A 309 0.07 11.23 0.87
N ILE A 310 1.02 11.59 0.00
CA ILE A 310 2.32 12.11 0.42
C ILE A 310 2.17 13.49 1.08
N LEU A 311 1.33 14.38 0.53
CA LEU A 311 1.13 15.71 1.13
C LEU A 311 0.52 15.64 2.54
N ASP A 312 -0.44 14.74 2.76
CA ASP A 312 -1.02 14.57 4.09
C ASP A 312 -0.12 13.76 5.04
N GLN A 313 0.65 12.80 4.50
CA GLN A 313 1.72 12.09 5.23
C GLN A 313 2.75 13.09 5.78
N VAL A 314 3.25 14.01 4.95
CA VAL A 314 4.29 14.97 5.34
C VAL A 314 3.81 15.89 6.47
N LYS A 315 2.58 16.41 6.39
CA LYS A 315 2.00 17.24 7.45
C LYS A 315 1.96 16.49 8.79
N ALA A 316 1.49 15.26 8.76
CA ALA A 316 1.37 14.45 9.98
C ALA A 316 2.73 14.01 10.54
N LEU A 317 3.69 13.69 9.67
CA LEU A 317 5.07 13.40 10.09
C LEU A 317 5.72 14.63 10.72
N GLU A 318 5.57 15.82 10.14
CA GLU A 318 6.13 17.05 10.72
C GLU A 318 5.51 17.37 12.07
N GLU A 319 4.18 17.29 12.20
CA GLU A 319 3.49 17.53 13.48
C GLU A 319 3.97 16.58 14.57
N GLU A 320 4.07 15.29 14.26
CA GLU A 320 4.54 14.27 15.21
C GLU A 320 6.04 14.43 15.54
N LEU A 321 6.88 14.76 14.56
CA LEU A 321 8.31 15.03 14.79
C LEU A 321 8.50 16.25 15.72
N LEU A 322 7.78 17.34 15.47
CA LEU A 322 7.82 18.53 16.33
C LEU A 322 7.40 18.20 17.76
N LEU A 323 6.37 17.37 17.93
CA LEU A 323 5.93 16.90 19.24
C LEU A 323 7.02 16.06 19.93
N ARG A 324 7.60 15.09 19.24
CA ARG A 324 8.63 14.18 19.79
C ARG A 324 9.89 14.93 20.18
N ILE A 325 10.41 15.77 19.30
CA ILE A 325 11.61 16.59 19.54
C ILE A 325 11.41 17.46 20.78
N LYS A 326 10.25 18.13 20.88
CA LYS A 326 9.91 18.92 22.06
C LYS A 326 9.87 18.07 23.32
N GLN A 327 9.15 16.94 23.30
CA GLN A 327 9.02 16.03 24.45
C GLN A 327 10.35 15.40 24.89
N GLN A 328 11.37 15.39 24.03
CA GLN A 328 12.72 14.91 24.33
C GLN A 328 13.63 16.00 24.91
N GLY A 329 13.11 17.23 25.08
CA GLY A 329 13.89 18.37 25.57
C GLY A 329 14.84 18.95 24.53
N LEU A 330 14.58 18.70 23.25
CA LEU A 330 15.42 19.16 22.14
C LEU A 330 14.79 20.37 21.44
N SER A 331 15.62 21.13 20.73
CA SER A 331 15.20 22.34 20.00
C SER A 331 15.50 22.29 18.50
N PHE A 332 15.87 21.10 18.00
CA PHE A 332 16.13 20.88 16.58
C PHE A 332 14.87 21.12 15.75
N LYS A 333 15.07 21.53 14.50
CA LYS A 333 13.99 21.73 13.54
C LYS A 333 13.98 20.51 12.64
N PRO A 334 12.88 19.72 12.59
CA PRO A 334 12.81 18.60 11.64
C PRO A 334 12.84 19.15 10.21
N ARG A 335 13.29 18.34 9.25
CA ARG A 335 13.25 18.69 7.82
C ARG A 335 12.67 17.53 7.05
N ILE A 336 11.63 17.80 6.25
CA ILE A 336 11.05 16.80 5.37
C ILE A 336 11.12 17.30 3.94
N VAL A 337 11.76 16.54 3.06
CA VAL A 337 11.89 16.90 1.65
C VAL A 337 11.25 15.85 0.77
N VAL A 338 10.31 16.27 -0.07
CA VAL A 338 9.73 15.44 -1.13
C VAL A 338 10.49 15.68 -2.42
N VAL A 339 11.27 14.69 -2.85
CA VAL A 339 12.08 14.75 -4.07
C VAL A 339 11.27 14.23 -5.26
N THR A 340 11.12 15.07 -6.28
CA THR A 340 10.35 14.77 -7.49
C THR A 340 11.01 15.36 -8.75
N ARG A 341 10.41 15.17 -9.92
CA ARG A 341 10.92 15.68 -11.20
C ARG A 341 10.62 17.18 -11.37
N LEU A 342 11.57 17.92 -11.92
CA LEU A 342 11.34 19.28 -12.43
C LEU A 342 10.74 19.19 -13.83
N ILE A 343 9.61 19.86 -14.06
CA ILE A 343 8.92 19.89 -15.36
C ILE A 343 8.92 21.33 -15.86
N PRO A 344 9.79 21.69 -16.84
CA PRO A 344 9.90 23.06 -17.33
C PRO A 344 8.59 23.60 -17.94
N ASP A 345 7.87 22.77 -18.71
CA ASP A 345 6.52 23.08 -19.19
C ASP A 345 5.50 22.84 -18.07
N ALA A 346 5.36 23.84 -17.19
CA ALA A 346 4.51 23.72 -16.02
C ALA A 346 3.01 23.70 -16.31
N ARG A 347 2.54 24.06 -17.53
CA ARG A 347 1.11 24.09 -17.90
C ARG A 347 0.18 24.77 -16.87
N GLY A 348 0.67 25.82 -16.19
CA GLY A 348 -0.06 26.54 -15.14
C GLY A 348 0.15 26.02 -13.71
N THR A 349 0.88 24.91 -13.53
CA THR A 349 1.28 24.37 -12.23
C THR A 349 2.55 25.06 -11.70
N LYS A 350 3.03 24.64 -10.52
CA LYS A 350 4.33 25.02 -9.97
C LYS A 350 5.44 23.98 -10.22
N CYS A 351 5.21 23.00 -11.10
CA CYS A 351 6.17 21.91 -11.32
C CYS A 351 7.50 22.33 -11.96
N ASN A 352 7.61 23.57 -12.45
CA ASN A 352 8.86 24.19 -12.92
C ASN A 352 9.64 24.93 -11.80
N GLN A 353 9.12 24.98 -10.58
CA GLN A 353 9.81 25.58 -9.44
C GLN A 353 10.68 24.52 -8.77
N GLU A 354 11.97 24.81 -8.65
CA GLU A 354 12.94 23.88 -8.04
C GLU A 354 12.57 23.55 -6.59
N GLU A 355 12.08 24.53 -5.84
CA GLU A 355 11.69 24.38 -4.44
C GLU A 355 10.31 24.98 -4.19
N GLU A 356 9.47 24.26 -3.44
CA GLU A 356 8.12 24.71 -3.06
C GLU A 356 7.81 24.29 -1.61
N ALA A 357 7.55 25.25 -0.73
CA ALA A 357 7.14 24.96 0.65
C ALA A 357 5.76 24.27 0.70
N ILE A 358 5.61 23.25 1.56
CA ILE A 358 4.37 22.49 1.69
C ILE A 358 3.37 23.24 2.60
N ILE A 359 2.15 23.44 2.12
CA ILE A 359 1.08 24.15 2.79
C ILE A 359 0.69 23.40 4.07
N GLY A 360 0.59 24.13 5.18
CA GLY A 360 0.26 23.55 6.49
C GLY A 360 1.48 23.00 7.23
N THR A 361 2.68 23.20 6.70
CA THR A 361 3.95 22.83 7.35
C THR A 361 4.87 24.03 7.53
N LYS A 362 5.87 23.91 8.40
CA LYS A 362 6.87 24.94 8.69
C LYS A 362 8.26 24.62 8.13
N TYR A 363 8.58 23.33 7.98
CA TYR A 363 9.93 22.84 7.69
C TYR A 363 9.93 21.74 6.62
N SER A 364 8.86 21.67 5.81
CA SER A 364 8.70 20.64 4.79
C SER A 364 8.54 21.22 3.39
N ASN A 365 9.36 20.74 2.45
CA ASN A 365 9.49 21.32 1.11
C ASN A 365 9.43 20.23 0.02
N ILE A 366 8.93 20.59 -1.15
CA ILE A 366 9.07 19.83 -2.39
C ILE A 366 10.35 20.30 -3.07
N LEU A 367 11.21 19.37 -3.46
CA LEU A 367 12.47 19.61 -4.18
C LEU A 367 12.45 18.90 -5.53
N ARG A 368 12.70 19.64 -6.61
CA ARG A 368 12.61 19.14 -7.99
C ARG A 368 13.98 19.11 -8.66
N ASP A 369 14.37 17.94 -9.16
CA ASP A 369 15.57 17.70 -10.00
C ASP A 369 16.95 17.94 -9.37
N VAL A 370 17.07 18.01 -8.03
CA VAL A 370 18.38 18.25 -7.38
C VAL A 370 18.69 17.30 -6.23
N THR A 371 18.88 16.02 -6.54
CA THR A 371 19.32 15.03 -5.54
C THR A 371 20.67 15.34 -4.90
N THR A 372 21.52 16.12 -5.58
CA THR A 372 22.82 16.57 -5.05
C THR A 372 22.69 17.57 -3.90
N LYS A 373 21.61 18.36 -3.85
CA LYS A 373 21.34 19.33 -2.78
C LYS A 373 20.68 18.73 -1.54
N ILE A 374 20.34 17.43 -1.54
CA ILE A 374 19.67 16.80 -0.39
C ILE A 374 20.49 16.97 0.89
N LEU A 375 21.81 16.77 0.84
CA LEU A 375 22.66 16.89 2.03
C LEU A 375 22.74 18.34 2.53
N ASP A 376 22.77 19.31 1.60
CA ASP A 376 22.81 20.74 1.94
C ASP A 376 21.50 21.19 2.56
N ILE A 377 20.35 20.81 1.96
CA ILE A 377 19.02 21.14 2.47
C ILE A 377 18.75 20.44 3.80
N MET A 378 19.25 19.22 4.00
CA MET A 378 19.11 18.50 5.27
C MET A 378 20.10 18.97 6.33
N GLU A 379 21.08 19.81 5.99
CA GLU A 379 22.21 20.17 6.86
C GLU A 379 22.89 18.93 7.47
N GLY A 380 22.98 17.85 6.69
CA GLY A 380 23.43 16.56 7.17
C GLY A 380 22.86 15.39 6.38
N LYS A 381 23.04 14.19 6.91
CA LYS A 381 22.45 12.98 6.32
C LYS A 381 20.97 12.91 6.69
N PRO A 382 20.11 12.35 5.81
CA PRO A 382 18.78 11.92 6.19
C PRO A 382 18.85 10.81 7.25
N ASP A 383 17.88 10.80 8.16
CA ASP A 383 17.71 9.74 9.16
C ASP A 383 16.78 8.64 8.64
N LEU A 384 15.85 9.00 7.76
CA LEU A 384 14.90 8.09 7.10
C LEU A 384 14.71 8.47 5.64
N ILE A 385 14.72 7.46 4.75
CA ILE A 385 14.37 7.62 3.33
C ILE A 385 13.16 6.76 3.01
N ILE A 386 12.12 7.36 2.42
CA ILE A 386 10.88 6.69 2.03
C ILE A 386 10.74 6.74 0.51
N GLY A 387 10.70 5.57 -0.14
CA GLY A 387 10.34 5.45 -1.54
C GLY A 387 8.83 5.33 -1.73
N ASN A 388 8.30 5.91 -2.82
CA ASN A 388 6.91 5.76 -3.23
C ASN A 388 6.83 5.29 -4.67
N TYR A 389 6.03 4.25 -4.91
CA TYR A 389 5.87 3.60 -6.21
C TYR A 389 7.19 3.05 -6.79
N THR A 390 7.16 2.40 -7.96
CA THR A 390 8.34 1.68 -8.48
C THR A 390 9.58 2.57 -8.64
N ASP A 391 9.43 3.72 -9.27
CA ASP A 391 10.50 4.67 -9.57
C ASP A 391 11.05 5.34 -8.30
N GLY A 392 10.17 5.79 -7.40
CA GLY A 392 10.57 6.36 -6.12
C GLY A 392 11.19 5.33 -5.18
N ASN A 393 10.69 4.09 -5.18
CA ASN A 393 11.29 2.98 -4.44
C ASN A 393 12.69 2.64 -4.92
N LEU A 394 12.91 2.60 -6.23
CA LEU A 394 14.24 2.39 -6.80
C LEU A 394 15.19 3.55 -6.47
N ALA A 395 14.76 4.80 -6.64
CA ALA A 395 15.56 5.97 -6.31
C ALA A 395 15.94 6.01 -4.81
N ALA A 396 14.97 5.71 -3.93
CA ALA A 396 15.19 5.55 -2.50
C ALA A 396 16.21 4.44 -2.19
N THR A 397 16.14 3.29 -2.87
CA THR A 397 17.10 2.19 -2.71
C THR A 397 18.52 2.61 -3.06
N LEU A 398 18.70 3.34 -4.16
CA LEU A 398 20.02 3.83 -4.55
C LEU A 398 20.56 4.85 -3.55
N MET A 399 19.72 5.78 -3.09
CA MET A 399 20.11 6.83 -2.15
C MET A 399 20.42 6.26 -0.76
N ALA A 400 19.55 5.39 -0.23
CA ALA A 400 19.74 4.75 1.07
C ALA A 400 21.01 3.89 1.10
N ASN A 401 21.29 3.16 0.01
CA ASN A 401 22.53 2.39 -0.11
C ASN A 401 23.78 3.27 -0.14
N LYS A 402 23.72 4.41 -0.85
CA LYS A 402 24.83 5.37 -0.97
C LYS A 402 25.13 6.06 0.36
N LEU A 403 24.10 6.49 1.09
CA LEU A 403 24.25 7.26 2.32
C LEU A 403 24.33 6.39 3.59
N GLY A 404 23.94 5.12 3.50
CA GLY A 404 23.84 4.23 4.65
C GLY A 404 22.71 4.64 5.59
N VAL A 405 21.52 4.90 5.04
CA VAL A 405 20.34 5.38 5.77
C VAL A 405 19.25 4.32 5.80
N THR A 406 18.42 4.33 6.85
CA THR A 406 17.28 3.40 6.97
C THR A 406 16.28 3.67 5.86
N GLN A 407 15.86 2.61 5.16
CA GLN A 407 14.94 2.71 4.03
C GLN A 407 13.55 2.16 4.37
N ALA A 408 12.51 2.90 3.98
CA ALA A 408 11.16 2.42 3.84
C ALA A 408 10.72 2.47 2.37
N THR A 409 9.79 1.60 1.98
CA THR A 409 9.12 1.66 0.67
C THR A 409 7.60 1.57 0.83
N ILE A 410 6.89 2.26 -0.05
CA ILE A 410 5.43 2.24 -0.18
C ILE A 410 5.13 1.96 -1.65
N ALA A 411 4.49 0.83 -1.97
CA ALA A 411 4.20 0.51 -3.36
C ALA A 411 3.11 1.40 -3.95
N HIS A 412 2.07 1.73 -3.19
CA HIS A 412 0.78 2.30 -3.65
C HIS A 412 0.01 1.37 -4.60
N ALA A 413 0.66 0.83 -5.61
CA ALA A 413 0.16 -0.20 -6.50
C ALA A 413 1.31 -1.01 -7.10
N LEU A 414 1.05 -2.28 -7.43
CA LEU A 414 1.98 -3.12 -8.19
C LEU A 414 1.34 -3.56 -9.51
N GLU A 415 1.87 -3.03 -10.61
CA GLU A 415 1.24 -3.11 -11.94
C GLU A 415 1.09 -4.55 -12.44
N LYS A 416 1.95 -5.49 -12.02
CA LYS A 416 1.85 -6.91 -12.37
C LYS A 416 0.49 -7.53 -11.99
N THR A 417 -0.20 -6.99 -10.99
CA THR A 417 -1.55 -7.45 -10.61
C THR A 417 -2.67 -6.76 -11.35
N LYS A 418 -2.40 -5.59 -11.93
CA LYS A 418 -3.39 -4.80 -12.70
C LYS A 418 -3.45 -5.23 -14.16
N TYR A 419 -2.35 -5.73 -14.70
CA TYR A 419 -2.26 -6.23 -16.07
C TYR A 419 -2.13 -7.76 -16.06
N GLU A 420 -3.22 -8.45 -16.39
CA GLU A 420 -3.24 -9.91 -16.32
C GLU A 420 -2.20 -10.55 -17.26
N ASN A 421 -1.42 -11.49 -16.73
CA ASN A 421 -0.38 -12.22 -17.45
C ASN A 421 0.70 -11.30 -18.06
N SER A 422 0.87 -10.07 -17.54
CA SER A 422 1.87 -9.11 -18.03
C SER A 422 3.30 -9.56 -17.84
N ASP A 423 3.54 -10.50 -16.93
CA ASP A 423 4.82 -11.16 -16.71
C ASP A 423 5.14 -12.12 -17.86
N VAL A 424 4.27 -13.07 -18.19
CA VAL A 424 4.54 -14.04 -19.26
C VAL A 424 4.41 -13.43 -20.66
N LYS A 425 3.57 -12.40 -20.82
CA LYS A 425 3.40 -11.65 -22.08
C LYS A 425 4.22 -10.36 -22.13
N TRP A 426 5.21 -10.21 -21.26
CA TRP A 426 5.94 -8.95 -21.12
C TRP A 426 6.51 -8.44 -22.44
N LYS A 427 7.07 -9.30 -23.31
CA LYS A 427 7.64 -8.92 -24.63
C LYS A 427 6.64 -8.18 -25.52
N GLU A 428 5.36 -8.54 -25.48
CA GLU A 428 4.29 -7.89 -26.26
C GLU A 428 3.94 -6.51 -25.68
N LEU A 429 4.04 -6.36 -24.37
CA LEU A 429 3.63 -5.17 -23.62
C LEU A 429 4.78 -4.19 -23.41
N ASP A 430 6.03 -4.66 -23.46
CA ASP A 430 7.24 -3.91 -23.15
C ASP A 430 7.44 -2.66 -24.03
N PRO A 431 7.15 -2.68 -25.35
CA PRO A 431 7.27 -1.48 -26.17
C PRO A 431 6.40 -0.30 -25.72
N LYS A 432 5.31 -0.57 -25.00
CA LYS A 432 4.38 0.46 -24.49
C LYS A 432 4.57 0.75 -23.01
N TYR A 433 4.70 -0.28 -22.18
CA TYR A 433 4.65 -0.16 -20.73
C TYR A 433 6.00 -0.36 -20.05
N HIS A 434 6.99 -0.92 -20.74
CA HIS A 434 8.32 -1.22 -20.21
C HIS A 434 8.30 -2.04 -18.91
N PHE A 435 7.39 -3.03 -18.83
CA PHE A 435 7.21 -3.88 -17.65
C PHE A 435 8.46 -4.65 -17.26
N SER A 436 9.37 -4.95 -18.20
CA SER A 436 10.67 -5.53 -17.86
C SER A 436 11.47 -4.64 -16.91
N CYS A 437 11.51 -3.32 -17.13
CA CYS A 437 12.16 -2.38 -16.23
C CYS A 437 11.43 -2.31 -14.90
N GLN A 438 10.09 -2.18 -14.95
CA GLN A 438 9.26 -1.98 -13.77
C GLN A 438 9.35 -3.16 -12.79
N PHE A 439 9.13 -4.39 -13.26
CA PHE A 439 9.11 -5.56 -12.37
C PHE A 439 10.47 -5.89 -11.78
N ILE A 440 11.55 -5.60 -12.51
CA ILE A 440 12.93 -5.75 -12.00
C ILE A 440 13.22 -4.68 -10.94
N ALA A 441 12.80 -3.43 -11.16
CA ALA A 441 12.92 -2.37 -10.16
C ALA A 441 12.12 -2.66 -8.89
N ASP A 442 10.89 -3.16 -9.02
CA ASP A 442 10.04 -3.58 -7.91
C ASP A 442 10.72 -4.68 -7.10
N THR A 443 11.19 -5.74 -7.77
CA THR A 443 11.90 -6.87 -7.14
C THR A 443 13.14 -6.40 -6.37
N ILE A 444 13.92 -5.48 -6.96
CA ILE A 444 15.10 -4.88 -6.30
C ILE A 444 14.69 -4.14 -5.04
N ALA A 445 13.72 -3.22 -5.13
CA ALA A 445 13.38 -2.34 -4.03
C ALA A 445 12.70 -3.08 -2.87
N MET A 446 11.83 -4.06 -3.15
CA MET A 446 11.21 -4.93 -2.14
C MET A 446 12.24 -5.67 -1.29
N ASN A 447 13.35 -6.10 -1.92
CA ASN A 447 14.40 -6.84 -1.23
C ASN A 447 15.43 -5.95 -0.54
N ALA A 448 15.67 -4.75 -1.07
CA ALA A 448 16.66 -3.80 -0.55
C ALA A 448 16.19 -3.05 0.70
N THR A 449 14.90 -2.72 0.78
CA THR A 449 14.36 -1.90 1.88
C THR A 449 14.48 -2.58 3.25
N ASP A 450 14.62 -1.76 4.30
CA ASP A 450 14.63 -2.24 5.68
C ASP A 450 13.23 -2.60 6.16
N PHE A 451 12.21 -1.83 5.75
CA PHE A 451 10.80 -2.16 5.97
C PHE A 451 9.90 -1.69 4.82
N ILE A 452 8.74 -2.34 4.69
CA ILE A 452 7.70 -2.05 3.71
C ILE A 452 6.46 -1.58 4.46
N ILE A 453 5.86 -0.50 3.97
CA ILE A 453 4.58 0.00 4.49
C ILE A 453 3.50 -0.31 3.46
N ALA A 454 2.53 -1.12 3.86
CA ALA A 454 1.30 -1.37 3.12
C ALA A 454 0.12 -0.67 3.79
N SER A 455 -0.89 -0.31 3.01
CA SER A 455 -2.12 0.30 3.54
C SER A 455 -3.08 -0.74 4.13
N THR A 456 -3.00 -1.99 3.65
CA THR A 456 -3.91 -3.10 4.02
C THR A 456 -3.19 -4.44 4.04
N TYR A 457 -3.78 -5.41 4.72
CA TYR A 457 -3.36 -6.80 4.63
C TYR A 457 -3.54 -7.36 3.22
N GLN A 458 -4.64 -6.98 2.55
CA GLN A 458 -4.95 -7.34 1.17
C GLN A 458 -3.82 -6.97 0.19
N GLU A 459 -3.18 -5.82 0.38
CA GLU A 459 -2.03 -5.40 -0.44
C GLU A 459 -0.87 -6.40 -0.34
N ILE A 460 -0.63 -6.96 0.86
CA ILE A 460 0.47 -7.90 1.10
C ILE A 460 0.09 -9.31 0.66
N ALA A 461 -0.95 -9.87 1.28
CA ALA A 461 -1.31 -11.29 1.18
C ALA A 461 -2.76 -11.52 0.79
N GLY A 462 -3.46 -10.49 0.30
CA GLY A 462 -4.77 -10.67 -0.31
C GLY A 462 -5.82 -11.18 0.66
N SER A 463 -6.75 -11.97 0.14
CA SER A 463 -7.82 -12.61 0.90
C SER A 463 -7.56 -14.12 1.00
N LYS A 464 -8.52 -14.85 1.56
CA LYS A 464 -8.50 -16.31 1.52
C LYS A 464 -8.43 -16.83 0.08
N ASP A 465 -9.19 -16.22 -0.82
CA ASP A 465 -9.43 -16.76 -2.16
C ASP A 465 -8.56 -16.11 -3.24
N ARG A 466 -8.03 -14.91 -3.00
CA ARG A 466 -7.21 -14.17 -3.96
C ARG A 466 -5.85 -13.78 -3.37
N PRO A 467 -4.74 -13.95 -4.09
CA PRO A 467 -3.42 -13.57 -3.61
C PRO A 467 -3.27 -12.05 -3.52
N GLY A 468 -2.40 -11.62 -2.62
CA GLY A 468 -2.05 -10.20 -2.46
C GLY A 468 -1.19 -9.65 -3.60
N GLN A 469 -1.03 -8.33 -3.62
CA GLN A 469 -0.21 -7.68 -4.63
C GLN A 469 1.26 -8.10 -4.49
N TYR A 470 1.82 -7.98 -3.28
CA TYR A 470 3.18 -8.45 -2.99
C TYR A 470 3.30 -9.97 -3.13
N GLU A 471 2.34 -10.74 -2.63
CA GLU A 471 2.33 -12.19 -2.74
C GLU A 471 2.45 -12.68 -4.20
N SER A 472 1.82 -11.98 -5.14
CA SER A 472 1.93 -12.32 -6.56
C SER A 472 3.36 -12.19 -7.11
N HIS A 473 4.28 -11.51 -6.40
CA HIS A 473 5.69 -11.37 -6.75
C HIS A 473 6.57 -12.43 -6.05
N ALA A 474 5.97 -13.36 -5.29
CA ALA A 474 6.72 -14.43 -4.64
C ALA A 474 7.41 -15.36 -5.65
N ALA A 475 6.71 -15.75 -6.71
CA ALA A 475 7.28 -16.50 -7.82
C ALA A 475 6.61 -16.12 -9.15
N PHE A 476 7.40 -15.72 -10.15
CA PHE A 476 6.93 -15.38 -11.50
C PHE A 476 8.06 -15.46 -12.53
N THR A 477 7.73 -15.39 -13.81
CA THR A 477 8.72 -15.51 -14.90
C THR A 477 8.50 -14.46 -15.97
N LEU A 478 9.61 -13.97 -16.52
CA LEU A 478 9.68 -13.13 -17.71
C LEU A 478 10.38 -13.95 -18.80
N PRO A 479 9.65 -14.74 -19.61
CA PRO A 479 10.27 -15.67 -20.55
C PRO A 479 11.26 -14.96 -21.49
N GLY A 480 12.48 -15.47 -21.57
CA GLY A 480 13.59 -14.86 -22.33
C GLY A 480 14.40 -13.80 -21.57
N LEU A 481 14.09 -13.51 -20.30
CA LEU A 481 14.84 -12.57 -19.47
C LEU A 481 15.33 -13.22 -18.16
N CYS A 482 14.41 -13.61 -17.28
CA CYS A 482 14.74 -14.28 -16.01
C CYS A 482 13.52 -14.97 -15.38
N ARG A 483 13.79 -15.93 -14.49
CA ARG A 483 12.80 -16.52 -13.58
C ARG A 483 13.02 -15.96 -12.19
N ILE A 484 11.97 -15.44 -11.57
CA ILE A 484 11.99 -15.05 -10.15
C ILE A 484 11.38 -16.21 -9.38
N VAL A 485 12.21 -17.09 -8.82
CA VAL A 485 11.77 -18.32 -8.15
C VAL A 485 11.43 -18.07 -6.68
N SER A 486 12.09 -17.06 -6.08
CA SER A 486 11.78 -16.51 -4.77
C SER A 486 12.03 -15.00 -4.82
N GLY A 487 10.98 -14.25 -5.11
CA GLY A 487 11.04 -12.79 -5.28
C GLY A 487 10.77 -12.02 -4.00
N ILE A 488 9.77 -12.45 -3.22
CA ILE A 488 9.43 -11.84 -1.94
C ILE A 488 8.72 -12.86 -1.05
N ASN A 489 8.97 -12.82 0.25
CA ASN A 489 8.26 -13.61 1.24
C ASN A 489 7.30 -12.71 2.02
N VAL A 490 5.98 -12.94 1.92
CA VAL A 490 4.97 -12.14 2.65
C VAL A 490 5.04 -12.31 4.17
N PHE A 491 5.74 -13.35 4.65
CA PHE A 491 6.04 -13.55 6.08
C PHE A 491 7.29 -12.80 6.55
N ASP A 492 8.00 -12.11 5.66
CA ASP A 492 9.19 -11.35 6.05
C ASP A 492 8.77 -10.28 7.09
N PRO A 493 9.46 -10.20 8.23
CA PRO A 493 9.15 -9.23 9.28
C PRO A 493 9.38 -7.78 8.84
N LYS A 494 9.82 -7.50 7.60
CA LYS A 494 9.85 -6.15 7.02
C LYS A 494 8.46 -5.60 6.69
N PHE A 495 7.45 -6.45 6.50
CA PHE A 495 6.10 -6.00 6.12
C PHE A 495 5.32 -5.43 7.30
N ASN A 496 4.80 -4.22 7.13
CA ASN A 496 4.01 -3.51 8.14
C ASN A 496 2.78 -2.85 7.55
N ILE A 497 1.66 -2.95 8.26
CA ILE A 497 0.43 -2.24 7.90
C ILE A 497 0.35 -0.93 8.68
N ALA A 498 0.47 0.18 7.95
CA ALA A 498 0.16 1.51 8.45
C ALA A 498 -0.86 2.14 7.50
N SER A 499 -2.13 1.96 7.82
CA SER A 499 -3.22 2.50 7.02
C SER A 499 -3.26 4.03 7.10
N PRO A 500 -3.45 4.73 5.96
CA PRO A 500 -3.61 6.17 5.96
C PRO A 500 -4.96 6.61 6.54
N GLY A 501 -5.09 7.91 6.80
CA GLY A 501 -6.34 8.54 7.23
C GLY A 501 -6.93 9.49 6.18
N ALA A 502 -7.92 10.27 6.60
CA ALA A 502 -8.39 11.45 5.89
C ALA A 502 -8.00 12.72 6.65
N ASP A 503 -7.85 13.84 5.93
CA ASP A 503 -7.57 15.15 6.52
C ASP A 503 -8.73 15.59 7.42
N GLN A 504 -8.55 15.51 8.74
CA GLN A 504 -9.59 15.81 9.73
C GLN A 504 -9.94 17.31 9.81
N SER A 505 -9.18 18.19 9.14
CA SER A 505 -9.59 19.59 8.94
C SER A 505 -10.65 19.74 7.85
N VAL A 506 -10.78 18.75 6.97
CA VAL A 506 -11.73 18.70 5.85
C VAL A 506 -12.90 17.77 6.19
N TYR A 507 -12.59 16.58 6.68
CA TYR A 507 -13.54 15.50 6.98
C TYR A 507 -13.62 15.30 8.49
N PHE A 508 -14.64 15.88 9.10
CA PHE A 508 -14.90 15.83 10.54
C PHE A 508 -16.39 15.55 10.81
N PRO A 509 -16.76 15.11 12.02
CA PRO A 509 -18.12 14.68 12.33
C PRO A 509 -19.19 15.74 12.02
N TYR A 510 -20.29 15.32 11.39
CA TYR A 510 -21.43 16.21 11.08
C TYR A 510 -22.08 16.87 12.31
N SER A 511 -21.83 16.32 13.50
CA SER A 511 -22.31 16.78 14.81
C SER A 511 -21.56 18.01 15.33
N GLU A 512 -20.35 18.31 14.82
CA GLU A 512 -19.57 19.50 15.20
C GLU A 512 -20.11 20.75 14.53
N LYS A 513 -21.29 21.22 14.96
CA LYS A 513 -22.03 22.33 14.33
C LYS A 513 -21.23 23.63 14.23
N GLN A 514 -20.32 23.88 15.17
CA GLN A 514 -19.43 25.05 15.19
C GLN A 514 -18.38 25.05 14.08
N ASN A 515 -18.00 23.87 13.56
CA ASN A 515 -16.97 23.72 12.53
C ASN A 515 -17.56 23.66 11.11
N ARG A 516 -18.89 23.61 10.98
CA ARG A 516 -19.60 23.46 9.70
C ARG A 516 -19.32 24.60 8.73
N LEU A 517 -19.08 24.26 7.47
CA LEU A 517 -18.74 25.23 6.42
C LEU A 517 -20.02 25.77 5.75
N THR A 518 -20.87 26.43 6.53
CA THR A 518 -22.22 26.87 6.12
C THR A 518 -22.26 27.78 4.89
N LYS A 519 -21.13 28.42 4.55
CA LYS A 519 -20.95 29.17 3.30
C LYS A 519 -21.25 28.34 2.03
N PHE A 520 -21.07 27.03 2.10
CA PHE A 520 -21.34 26.12 0.97
C PHE A 520 -22.80 25.66 0.90
N ASN A 521 -23.62 25.89 1.94
CA ASN A 521 -24.99 25.37 1.99
C ASN A 521 -25.84 25.80 0.79
N PRO A 522 -25.83 27.07 0.32
CA PRO A 522 -26.64 27.46 -0.84
C PRO A 522 -26.24 26.70 -2.11
N ALA A 523 -24.93 26.51 -2.33
CA ALA A 523 -24.42 25.76 -3.47
C ALA A 523 -24.75 24.26 -3.36
N ILE A 524 -24.65 23.68 -2.16
CA ILE A 524 -25.00 22.26 -1.93
C ILE A 524 -26.51 22.03 -2.08
N GLU A 525 -27.35 22.95 -1.61
CA GLU A 525 -28.80 22.87 -1.79
C GLU A 525 -29.20 22.95 -3.26
N GLU A 526 -28.55 23.81 -4.04
CA GLU A 526 -28.72 23.88 -5.48
C GLU A 526 -28.26 22.58 -6.15
N LEU A 527 -27.07 22.10 -5.79
CA LEU A 527 -26.47 20.88 -6.28
C LEU A 527 -27.34 19.63 -6.03
N LEU A 528 -27.98 19.52 -4.86
CA LEU A 528 -28.80 18.36 -4.49
C LEU A 528 -30.25 18.48 -4.97
N TYR A 529 -30.85 19.67 -4.89
CA TYR A 529 -32.31 19.82 -4.94
C TYR A 529 -32.84 20.74 -6.04
N SER A 530 -31.98 21.32 -6.88
CA SER A 530 -32.43 22.05 -8.07
C SER A 530 -33.21 21.12 -9.01
N LYS A 531 -34.32 21.63 -9.56
CA LYS A 531 -35.12 20.91 -10.57
C LYS A 531 -34.61 21.10 -12.00
N LYS A 532 -33.60 21.94 -12.18
CA LYS A 532 -33.02 22.24 -13.50
C LYS A 532 -31.79 21.37 -13.70
N ASP A 533 -31.69 20.78 -14.88
CA ASP A 533 -30.47 20.14 -15.34
C ASP A 533 -29.49 21.22 -15.84
N ASN A 534 -28.20 21.02 -15.58
CA ASN A 534 -27.11 21.90 -16.01
C ASN A 534 -25.81 21.10 -16.17
N ASP A 535 -24.67 21.78 -16.36
CA ASP A 535 -23.37 21.13 -16.50
C ASP A 535 -22.80 20.55 -15.18
N GLU A 536 -23.38 20.87 -14.02
CA GLU A 536 -22.97 20.30 -12.72
C GLU A 536 -23.83 19.12 -12.26
N HIS A 537 -25.09 19.03 -12.70
CA HIS A 537 -26.01 17.98 -12.27
C HIS A 537 -27.18 17.74 -13.22
N ILE A 538 -27.66 16.49 -13.28
CA ILE A 538 -28.86 16.08 -14.00
C ILE A 538 -29.79 15.22 -13.12
N GLY A 539 -31.09 15.21 -13.45
CA GLY A 539 -32.12 14.58 -12.62
C GLY A 539 -32.53 15.49 -11.46
N TYR A 540 -33.43 15.06 -10.59
CA TYR A 540 -33.82 15.83 -9.40
C TYR A 540 -34.45 14.95 -8.33
N LEU A 541 -34.43 15.43 -7.10
CA LEU A 541 -35.09 14.80 -5.96
C LEU A 541 -36.44 15.48 -5.71
N SER A 542 -37.53 14.71 -5.85
CA SER A 542 -38.90 15.22 -5.69
C SER A 542 -39.27 15.42 -4.23
N ASP A 543 -38.85 14.49 -3.37
CA ASP A 543 -39.07 14.50 -1.93
C ASP A 543 -37.76 14.81 -1.21
N LYS A 544 -37.63 16.03 -0.68
CA LYS A 544 -36.43 16.46 0.06
C LYS A 544 -36.34 15.91 1.48
N THR A 545 -37.41 15.28 1.98
CA THR A 545 -37.47 14.76 3.37
C THR A 545 -36.91 13.35 3.48
N LYS A 546 -36.81 12.63 2.36
CA LYS A 546 -36.19 11.31 2.31
C LYS A 546 -34.70 11.38 2.60
N PRO A 547 -34.14 10.41 3.36
CA PRO A 547 -32.70 10.21 3.45
C PRO A 547 -32.08 10.00 2.08
N ILE A 548 -30.79 10.34 1.98
CA ILE A 548 -30.02 10.18 0.74
C ILE A 548 -29.04 9.02 0.87
N ILE A 549 -29.08 8.08 -0.08
CA ILE A 549 -27.94 7.23 -0.39
C ILE A 549 -26.99 8.04 -1.27
N PHE A 550 -25.75 8.16 -0.83
CA PHE A 550 -24.71 8.93 -1.49
C PHE A 550 -23.57 8.02 -1.93
N SER A 551 -23.08 8.19 -3.14
CA SER A 551 -21.84 7.56 -3.60
C SER A 551 -21.04 8.55 -4.44
N MET A 552 -19.72 8.57 -4.23
CA MET A 552 -18.79 9.46 -4.93
C MET A 552 -17.55 8.69 -5.34
N ALA A 553 -17.29 8.62 -6.65
CA ALA A 553 -16.13 7.96 -7.22
C ALA A 553 -15.88 8.42 -8.67
N ARG A 554 -14.77 8.00 -9.27
CA ARG A 554 -14.63 8.03 -10.73
C ARG A 554 -15.66 7.10 -11.36
N LEU A 555 -16.10 7.43 -12.57
CA LEU A 555 -17.05 6.62 -13.31
C LEU A 555 -16.30 5.64 -14.22
N ASP A 556 -15.99 4.46 -13.68
CA ASP A 556 -15.35 3.35 -14.39
C ASP A 556 -16.02 2.02 -14.02
N THR A 557 -15.72 0.97 -14.79
CA THR A 557 -16.35 -0.36 -14.64
C THR A 557 -16.12 -0.95 -13.26
N VAL A 558 -14.92 -0.73 -12.69
CA VAL A 558 -14.51 -1.31 -11.41
C VAL A 558 -15.23 -0.61 -10.26
N LYS A 559 -15.43 0.71 -10.34
CA LYS A 559 -16.18 1.48 -9.33
C LYS A 559 -17.67 1.16 -9.32
N ASN A 560 -18.21 0.64 -10.43
CA ASN A 560 -19.54 0.02 -10.48
C ASN A 560 -20.70 0.93 -10.02
N MET A 561 -20.60 2.23 -10.30
CA MET A 561 -21.65 3.21 -9.96
C MET A 561 -22.96 2.93 -10.72
N THR A 562 -22.84 2.40 -11.94
CA THR A 562 -23.99 1.93 -12.72
C THR A 562 -24.64 0.69 -12.10
N GLY A 563 -23.87 -0.21 -11.47
CA GLY A 563 -24.39 -1.34 -10.73
C GLY A 563 -25.27 -0.91 -9.55
N LEU A 564 -24.79 0.02 -8.71
CA LEU A 564 -25.60 0.59 -7.62
C LEU A 564 -26.88 1.25 -8.14
N THR A 565 -26.79 1.97 -9.26
CA THR A 565 -27.97 2.59 -9.89
C THR A 565 -28.97 1.54 -10.37
N GLU A 566 -28.50 0.42 -10.92
CA GLU A 566 -29.35 -0.70 -11.29
C GLU A 566 -30.00 -1.37 -10.07
N TRP A 567 -29.25 -1.61 -8.99
CA TRP A 567 -29.77 -2.20 -7.76
C TRP A 567 -30.88 -1.33 -7.16
N TYR A 568 -30.65 -0.02 -7.11
CA TYR A 568 -31.65 0.95 -6.67
C TYR A 568 -32.88 0.96 -7.58
N GLY A 569 -32.70 0.97 -8.90
CA GLY A 569 -33.78 1.00 -9.87
C GLY A 569 -34.69 -0.23 -9.82
N LYS A 570 -34.12 -1.41 -9.55
CA LYS A 570 -34.85 -2.69 -9.41
C LYS A 570 -35.62 -2.81 -8.09
N ASN A 571 -35.16 -2.19 -7.01
CA ASN A 571 -35.70 -2.41 -5.67
C ASN A 571 -36.70 -1.31 -5.27
N ASP A 572 -37.99 -1.54 -5.53
CA ASP A 572 -39.07 -0.58 -5.21
C ASP A 572 -39.16 -0.25 -3.71
N LYS A 573 -38.84 -1.22 -2.84
CA LYS A 573 -38.81 -0.97 -1.39
C LYS A 573 -37.73 0.05 -1.04
N LEU A 574 -36.54 -0.09 -1.62
CA LEU A 574 -35.45 0.86 -1.42
C LEU A 574 -35.83 2.27 -1.92
N ARG A 575 -36.37 2.36 -3.13
CA ARG A 575 -36.85 3.63 -3.73
C ARG A 575 -37.93 4.32 -2.89
N SER A 576 -38.78 3.55 -2.23
CA SER A 576 -39.80 4.09 -1.33
C SER A 576 -39.22 4.76 -0.08
N LEU A 577 -38.05 4.31 0.38
CA LEU A 577 -37.42 4.76 1.63
C LEU A 577 -36.47 5.94 1.43
N VAL A 578 -35.71 5.97 0.33
CA VAL A 578 -34.57 6.89 0.17
C VAL A 578 -34.43 7.42 -1.26
N ASN A 579 -33.74 8.54 -1.39
CA ASN A 579 -33.25 9.08 -2.68
C ASN A 579 -31.86 8.54 -2.99
N LEU A 580 -31.48 8.50 -4.27
CA LEU A 580 -30.12 8.14 -4.71
C LEU A 580 -29.40 9.35 -5.31
N VAL A 581 -28.20 9.63 -4.81
CA VAL A 581 -27.28 10.65 -5.32
C VAL A 581 -25.96 9.98 -5.71
N ILE A 582 -25.57 10.14 -6.97
CA ILE A 582 -24.29 9.66 -7.53
C ILE A 582 -23.46 10.86 -7.95
N VAL A 583 -22.20 10.92 -7.50
CA VAL A 583 -21.21 11.91 -7.92
C VAL A 583 -20.11 11.21 -8.70
N GLY A 584 -19.91 11.59 -9.97
CA GLY A 584 -18.81 11.04 -10.76
C GLY A 584 -19.01 11.17 -12.26
N GLY A 585 -17.89 11.35 -12.97
CA GLY A 585 -17.82 11.42 -14.42
C GLY A 585 -18.52 12.61 -15.06
N PHE A 586 -18.61 12.57 -16.39
CA PHE A 586 -19.36 13.53 -17.21
C PHE A 586 -20.75 13.00 -17.56
N PHE A 587 -21.67 13.89 -17.92
CA PHE A 587 -23.00 13.47 -18.39
C PHE A 587 -23.01 13.09 -19.88
N ASP A 588 -22.08 13.66 -20.65
CA ASP A 588 -21.99 13.45 -22.10
C ASP A 588 -20.74 12.60 -22.39
N PRO A 589 -20.88 11.44 -23.06
CA PRO A 589 -19.72 10.60 -23.39
C PRO A 589 -18.70 11.33 -24.28
N THR A 590 -19.10 12.32 -25.08
CA THR A 590 -18.17 13.06 -25.95
C THR A 590 -17.19 13.95 -25.18
N LYS A 591 -17.50 14.29 -23.93
CA LYS A 591 -16.61 15.05 -23.03
C LYS A 591 -15.50 14.16 -22.43
N SER A 592 -15.65 12.84 -22.47
CA SER A 592 -14.65 11.90 -21.98
C SER A 592 -13.74 11.40 -23.11
N LYS A 593 -12.45 11.24 -22.79
CA LYS A 593 -11.47 10.54 -23.65
C LYS A 593 -11.30 9.08 -23.26
N ASP A 594 -11.90 8.65 -22.15
CA ASP A 594 -11.80 7.31 -21.60
C ASP A 594 -12.95 6.43 -22.14
N ARG A 595 -12.60 5.27 -22.69
CA ARG A 595 -13.59 4.37 -23.31
C ARG A 595 -14.50 3.69 -22.30
N GLU A 596 -14.00 3.39 -21.11
CA GLU A 596 -14.80 2.80 -20.03
C GLU A 596 -15.76 3.83 -19.48
N GLU A 597 -15.28 5.05 -19.20
CA GLU A 597 -16.16 6.13 -18.73
C GLU A 597 -17.25 6.42 -19.76
N MET A 598 -16.92 6.52 -21.06
CA MET A 598 -17.91 6.66 -22.13
C MET A 598 -18.96 5.54 -22.13
N ALA A 599 -18.57 4.29 -21.86
CA ALA A 599 -19.49 3.17 -21.81
C ALA A 599 -20.39 3.24 -20.57
N GLU A 600 -19.82 3.56 -19.41
CA GLU A 600 -20.55 3.72 -18.15
C GLU A 600 -21.51 4.91 -18.18
N ILE A 601 -21.16 6.02 -18.85
CA ILE A 601 -22.06 7.16 -19.09
C ILE A 601 -23.29 6.71 -19.87
N ARG A 602 -23.10 5.98 -20.99
CA ARG A 602 -24.21 5.46 -21.80
C ARG A 602 -25.10 4.52 -20.99
N LYS A 603 -24.48 3.65 -20.20
CA LYS A 603 -25.18 2.71 -19.31
C LYS A 603 -25.98 3.45 -18.24
N MET A 604 -25.42 4.49 -17.62
CA MET A 604 -26.12 5.32 -16.63
C MET A 604 -27.40 5.94 -17.21
N HIS A 605 -27.33 6.56 -18.40
CA HIS A 605 -28.51 7.09 -19.10
C HIS A 605 -29.56 6.01 -19.39
N ALA A 606 -29.12 4.85 -19.91
CA ALA A 606 -30.02 3.73 -20.20
C ALA A 606 -30.72 3.22 -18.93
N LEU A 607 -30.03 3.16 -17.79
CA LEU A 607 -30.61 2.77 -16.50
C LEU A 607 -31.62 3.79 -15.98
N MET A 608 -31.31 5.09 -16.11
CA MET A 608 -32.22 6.18 -15.72
C MET A 608 -33.55 6.10 -16.49
N GLU A 609 -33.48 5.83 -17.79
CA GLU A 609 -34.66 5.66 -18.66
C GLU A 609 -35.39 4.34 -18.34
N LYS A 610 -34.67 3.21 -18.28
CA LYS A 610 -35.24 1.88 -18.03
C LYS A 610 -36.04 1.83 -16.74
N TYR A 611 -35.53 2.40 -15.64
CA TYR A 611 -36.16 2.34 -14.32
C TYR A 611 -36.96 3.60 -13.96
N GLN A 612 -37.08 4.57 -14.88
CA GLN A 612 -37.82 5.82 -14.70
C GLN A 612 -37.42 6.53 -13.39
N LEU A 613 -36.13 6.82 -13.25
CA LEU A 613 -35.53 7.30 -12.00
C LEU A 613 -35.76 8.79 -11.69
N LYS A 614 -36.42 9.52 -12.61
CA LYS A 614 -36.69 10.96 -12.47
C LYS A 614 -37.50 11.23 -11.20
N GLY A 615 -37.05 12.20 -10.39
CA GLY A 615 -37.66 12.54 -9.11
C GLY A 615 -37.14 11.75 -7.91
N GLN A 616 -36.31 10.74 -8.11
CA GLN A 616 -35.74 9.88 -7.05
C GLN A 616 -34.21 9.78 -7.14
N PHE A 617 -33.64 10.20 -8.27
CA PHE A 617 -32.24 10.10 -8.60
C PHE A 617 -31.65 11.45 -9.00
N ARG A 618 -30.42 11.70 -8.56
CA ARG A 618 -29.63 12.87 -8.89
C ARG A 618 -28.20 12.43 -9.25
N TRP A 619 -27.76 12.78 -10.45
CA TRP A 619 -26.39 12.55 -10.89
C TRP A 619 -25.65 13.88 -10.96
N ILE A 620 -24.54 13.97 -10.24
CA ILE A 620 -23.70 15.15 -10.09
C ILE A 620 -22.35 14.88 -10.77
N ALA A 621 -21.81 15.87 -11.47
CA ALA A 621 -20.51 15.79 -12.13
C ALA A 621 -19.37 15.66 -11.10
N ALA A 622 -18.22 15.18 -11.54
CA ALA A 622 -17.03 15.06 -10.69
C ALA A 622 -16.73 16.36 -9.90
N GLN A 623 -16.45 16.23 -8.61
CA GLN A 623 -16.24 17.35 -7.70
C GLN A 623 -14.77 17.48 -7.32
N THR A 624 -14.20 18.68 -7.44
CA THR A 624 -12.75 18.93 -7.24
C THR A 624 -12.42 19.71 -5.96
N ASP A 625 -13.37 20.45 -5.38
CA ASP A 625 -13.16 21.18 -4.12
C ASP A 625 -13.37 20.26 -2.90
N LYS A 626 -12.27 19.86 -2.27
CA LYS A 626 -12.30 18.98 -1.09
C LYS A 626 -13.09 19.56 0.09
N TYR A 627 -13.11 20.89 0.28
CA TYR A 627 -13.85 21.51 1.39
C TYR A 627 -15.36 21.48 1.15
N ARG A 628 -15.79 21.72 -0.10
CA ARG A 628 -17.19 21.54 -0.51
C ARG A 628 -17.60 20.07 -0.38
N ASN A 629 -16.72 19.14 -0.76
CA ASN A 629 -16.97 17.70 -0.63
C ASN A 629 -17.13 17.26 0.82
N GLY A 630 -16.26 17.71 1.72
CA GLY A 630 -16.39 17.45 3.16
C GLY A 630 -17.73 17.94 3.72
N GLU A 631 -18.16 19.14 3.31
CA GLU A 631 -19.47 19.66 3.73
C GLU A 631 -20.63 18.88 3.10
N LEU A 632 -20.51 18.43 1.85
CA LEU A 632 -21.49 17.57 1.19
C LEU A 632 -21.71 16.28 1.98
N TYR A 633 -20.66 15.55 2.37
CA TYR A 633 -20.80 14.36 3.22
C TYR A 633 -21.59 14.65 4.52
N ARG A 634 -21.29 15.78 5.19
CA ARG A 634 -21.99 16.20 6.41
C ARG A 634 -23.45 16.59 6.16
N CYS A 635 -23.74 17.23 5.03
CA CYS A 635 -25.12 17.52 4.61
C CYS A 635 -25.90 16.23 4.33
N ILE A 636 -25.29 15.20 3.72
CA ILE A 636 -25.93 13.88 3.57
C ILE A 636 -26.20 13.25 4.95
N ALA A 637 -25.26 13.35 5.90
CA ALA A 637 -25.46 12.86 7.27
C ALA A 637 -26.60 13.60 8.00
N ASP A 638 -26.81 14.89 7.73
CA ASP A 638 -27.95 15.63 8.27
C ASP A 638 -29.29 15.01 7.81
N THR A 639 -29.38 14.51 6.56
CA THR A 639 -30.57 13.80 6.03
C THR A 639 -30.79 12.41 6.64
N LYS A 640 -29.92 11.94 7.56
CA LYS A 640 -29.88 10.55 8.05
C LYS A 640 -29.68 9.54 6.93
N GLY A 641 -28.92 9.95 5.91
CA GLY A 641 -28.54 9.14 4.76
C GLY A 641 -27.47 8.10 5.06
N ALA A 642 -26.91 7.51 4.02
CA ALA A 642 -25.79 6.57 4.09
C ALA A 642 -24.86 6.73 2.89
N PHE A 643 -23.58 6.37 3.06
CA PHE A 643 -22.63 6.23 1.97
C PHE A 643 -22.63 4.80 1.43
N VAL A 644 -22.52 4.62 0.11
CA VAL A 644 -22.41 3.30 -0.51
C VAL A 644 -21.21 3.29 -1.46
N GLN A 645 -20.28 2.36 -1.26
CA GLN A 645 -19.18 2.06 -2.20
C GLN A 645 -19.41 0.68 -2.84
N PRO A 646 -20.01 0.63 -4.06
CA PRO A 646 -20.41 -0.60 -4.75
C PRO A 646 -19.33 -1.26 -5.62
N ALA A 647 -18.07 -0.82 -5.53
CA ALA A 647 -16.99 -1.28 -6.40
C ALA A 647 -16.88 -2.82 -6.48
N LEU A 648 -16.65 -3.35 -7.69
CA LEU A 648 -16.35 -4.78 -7.91
C LEU A 648 -15.08 -5.20 -7.14
N TYR A 649 -14.15 -4.26 -6.98
CA TYR A 649 -12.97 -4.38 -6.14
C TYR A 649 -12.49 -2.97 -5.75
N GLU A 650 -12.14 -2.77 -4.49
CA GLU A 650 -11.57 -1.51 -4.00
C GLU A 650 -10.27 -1.79 -3.27
N ALA A 651 -9.15 -1.23 -3.73
CA ALA A 651 -7.84 -1.55 -3.17
C ALA A 651 -7.69 -1.08 -1.71
N PHE A 652 -8.22 0.11 -1.40
CA PHE A 652 -8.25 0.66 -0.05
C PHE A 652 -9.61 1.28 0.27
N GLY A 653 -9.99 2.35 -0.44
CA GLY A 653 -11.26 3.04 -0.26
C GLY A 653 -11.17 4.29 0.62
N LEU A 654 -10.43 5.31 0.19
CA LEU A 654 -10.36 6.60 0.92
C LEU A 654 -11.75 7.21 1.15
N THR A 655 -12.66 7.10 0.18
CA THR A 655 -14.03 7.62 0.30
C THR A 655 -14.84 6.94 1.41
N VAL A 656 -14.53 5.68 1.74
CA VAL A 656 -15.10 4.98 2.91
C VAL A 656 -14.64 5.67 4.20
N ILE A 657 -13.35 5.99 4.32
CA ILE A 657 -12.79 6.67 5.49
C ILE A 657 -13.28 8.12 5.57
N GLU A 658 -13.41 8.83 4.45
CA GLU A 658 -13.98 10.19 4.41
C GLU A 658 -15.43 10.21 4.91
N ALA A 659 -16.27 9.28 4.42
CA ALA A 659 -17.66 9.15 4.84
C ALA A 659 -17.77 8.82 6.34
N MET A 660 -16.99 7.83 6.81
CA MET A 660 -16.97 7.45 8.21
C MET A 660 -16.45 8.57 9.13
N ASN A 661 -15.43 9.34 8.72
CA ASN A 661 -14.96 10.54 9.44
C ASN A 661 -16.04 11.62 9.58
N CYS A 662 -16.93 11.74 8.58
CA CYS A 662 -18.06 12.66 8.64
C CYS A 662 -19.22 12.13 9.50
N GLY A 663 -19.12 10.90 10.03
CA GLY A 663 -20.17 10.23 10.79
C GLY A 663 -21.29 9.69 9.91
N LEU A 664 -21.04 9.42 8.63
CA LEU A 664 -22.03 8.87 7.70
C LEU A 664 -21.96 7.34 7.72
N PRO A 665 -23.04 6.62 8.13
CA PRO A 665 -23.09 5.16 8.06
C PRO A 665 -22.77 4.69 6.65
N THR A 666 -21.89 3.69 6.55
CA THR A 666 -21.27 3.30 5.28
C THR A 666 -21.52 1.83 4.95
N PHE A 667 -21.90 1.59 3.69
CA PHE A 667 -21.93 0.28 3.05
C PHE A 667 -20.78 0.22 2.06
N ALA A 668 -19.91 -0.78 2.14
CA ALA A 668 -18.79 -0.90 1.20
C ALA A 668 -18.59 -2.33 0.74
N THR A 669 -18.03 -2.48 -0.45
CA THR A 669 -17.70 -3.78 -1.05
C THR A 669 -16.91 -4.68 -0.08
N ASN A 670 -17.25 -5.96 -0.05
CA ASN A 670 -16.46 -6.99 0.64
C ASN A 670 -15.21 -7.42 -0.16
N GLN A 671 -14.98 -6.82 -1.33
CA GLN A 671 -13.85 -7.12 -2.20
C GLN A 671 -12.74 -6.06 -2.05
N GLY A 672 -11.70 -6.40 -1.29
CA GLY A 672 -10.49 -5.58 -1.14
C GLY A 672 -10.43 -4.82 0.20
N GLY A 673 -9.78 -3.66 0.21
CA GLY A 673 -9.46 -2.89 1.41
C GLY A 673 -10.65 -2.52 2.32
N PRO A 674 -11.86 -2.19 1.81
CA PRO A 674 -12.98 -1.86 2.68
C PRO A 674 -13.43 -3.01 3.60
N ALA A 675 -13.15 -4.27 3.23
CA ALA A 675 -13.39 -5.44 4.06
C ALA A 675 -12.56 -5.45 5.36
N GLU A 676 -11.43 -4.74 5.38
CA GLU A 676 -10.62 -4.52 6.60
C GLU A 676 -11.05 -3.26 7.35
N ILE A 677 -11.54 -2.23 6.65
CA ILE A 677 -11.94 -0.96 7.26
C ILE A 677 -13.21 -1.15 8.10
N ILE A 678 -14.21 -1.81 7.54
CA ILE A 678 -15.53 -1.99 8.15
C ILE A 678 -15.59 -3.29 8.94
N VAL A 679 -16.12 -3.20 10.16
CA VAL A 679 -16.57 -4.36 10.93
C VAL A 679 -18.07 -4.51 10.68
N ASP A 680 -18.46 -5.52 9.90
CA ASP A 680 -19.84 -5.70 9.41
C ASP A 680 -20.86 -5.70 10.57
N GLY A 681 -21.87 -4.85 10.46
CA GLY A 681 -22.92 -4.66 11.47
C GLY A 681 -22.52 -3.86 12.71
N VAL A 682 -21.26 -3.44 12.83
CA VAL A 682 -20.75 -2.64 13.96
C VAL A 682 -20.42 -1.22 13.51
N SER A 683 -19.38 -1.05 12.68
CA SER A 683 -18.92 0.28 12.21
C SER A 683 -19.45 0.65 10.83
N GLY A 684 -20.16 -0.27 10.17
CA GLY A 684 -20.73 -0.13 8.84
C GLY A 684 -21.25 -1.49 8.36
N PHE A 685 -21.46 -1.64 7.05
CA PHE A 685 -21.87 -2.90 6.46
C PHE A 685 -21.04 -3.27 5.23
N LEU A 686 -20.72 -4.55 5.10
CA LEU A 686 -20.12 -5.12 3.90
C LEU A 686 -21.20 -5.57 2.92
N ILE A 687 -21.02 -5.29 1.63
CA ILE A 687 -21.93 -5.67 0.53
C ILE A 687 -21.17 -6.46 -0.54
N ASP A 688 -21.82 -7.42 -1.18
CA ASP A 688 -21.24 -8.17 -2.30
C ASP A 688 -21.63 -7.51 -3.63
N PRO A 689 -20.66 -6.94 -4.38
CA PRO A 689 -20.96 -6.27 -5.63
C PRO A 689 -21.45 -7.21 -6.75
N ASN A 690 -21.28 -8.53 -6.59
CA ASN A 690 -21.79 -9.53 -7.53
C ASN A 690 -23.24 -9.96 -7.20
N ASN A 691 -23.74 -9.62 -6.01
CA ASN A 691 -25.10 -9.92 -5.58
C ASN A 691 -25.86 -8.63 -5.23
N GLY A 692 -26.31 -7.92 -6.27
CA GLY A 692 -27.01 -6.64 -6.13
C GLY A 692 -28.33 -6.72 -5.37
N ASP A 693 -29.07 -7.83 -5.50
CA ASP A 693 -30.34 -8.01 -4.82
C ASP A 693 -30.15 -8.16 -3.30
N GLU A 694 -29.21 -9.00 -2.86
CA GLU A 694 -28.82 -9.10 -1.46
C GLU A 694 -28.31 -7.75 -0.92
N SER A 695 -27.39 -7.11 -1.65
CA SER A 695 -26.81 -5.82 -1.27
C SER A 695 -27.87 -4.74 -1.11
N SER A 696 -28.82 -4.63 -2.04
CA SER A 696 -29.92 -3.67 -1.94
C SER A 696 -30.87 -3.97 -0.78
N ASN A 697 -31.16 -5.24 -0.52
CA ASN A 697 -32.00 -5.64 0.62
C ASN A 697 -31.33 -5.35 1.96
N LYS A 698 -30.01 -5.51 2.07
CA LYS A 698 -29.25 -5.12 3.27
C LYS A 698 -29.38 -3.63 3.57
N ILE A 699 -29.39 -2.79 2.52
CA ILE A 699 -29.61 -1.35 2.66
C ILE A 699 -31.07 -1.05 3.06
N VAL A 700 -32.05 -1.75 2.48
CA VAL A 700 -33.48 -1.64 2.87
C VAL A 700 -33.64 -1.93 4.37
N ASP A 701 -33.08 -3.04 4.85
CA ASP A 701 -33.18 -3.47 6.25
C ASP A 701 -32.63 -2.41 7.21
N PHE A 702 -31.51 -1.77 6.86
CA PHE A 702 -30.94 -0.68 7.64
C PHE A 702 -31.88 0.53 7.74
N PHE A 703 -32.41 1.02 6.61
CA PHE A 703 -33.31 2.18 6.64
C PHE A 703 -34.66 1.86 7.30
N GLN A 704 -35.16 0.63 7.18
CA GLN A 704 -36.33 0.17 7.93
C GLN A 704 -36.08 0.18 9.44
N LYS A 705 -34.94 -0.36 9.89
CA LYS A 705 -34.54 -0.28 11.31
C LYS A 705 -34.39 1.15 11.79
N CYS A 706 -33.78 2.04 11.00
CA CYS A 706 -33.67 3.45 11.35
C CYS A 706 -35.03 4.16 11.48
N LYS A 707 -36.03 3.74 10.68
CA LYS A 707 -37.39 4.27 10.77
C LYS A 707 -38.12 3.79 12.04
N MET A 708 -37.84 2.56 12.49
CA MET A 708 -38.42 1.99 13.72
C MET A 708 -37.70 2.50 14.98
N ASP A 709 -36.38 2.65 14.91
CA ASP A 709 -35.51 3.14 15.98
C ASP A 709 -34.52 4.17 15.40
N PRO A 710 -34.82 5.48 15.53
CA PRO A 710 -33.91 6.53 15.10
C PRO A 710 -32.53 6.49 15.78
N GLY A 711 -32.42 5.85 16.96
CA GLY A 711 -31.16 5.64 17.66
C GLY A 711 -30.21 4.68 16.93
N HIS A 712 -30.73 3.80 16.07
CA HIS A 712 -29.94 2.86 15.29
C HIS A 712 -28.92 3.57 14.38
N TRP A 713 -29.35 4.63 13.69
CA TRP A 713 -28.48 5.42 12.81
C TRP A 713 -27.35 6.10 13.60
N LEU A 714 -27.69 6.69 14.76
CA LEU A 714 -26.72 7.36 15.62
C LEU A 714 -25.68 6.40 16.18
N LYS A 715 -26.10 5.18 16.55
CA LYS A 715 -25.20 4.13 17.02
C LYS A 715 -24.18 3.76 15.94
N LEU A 716 -24.63 3.46 14.71
CA LEU A 716 -23.75 3.11 13.60
C LEU A 716 -22.80 4.26 13.23
N SER A 717 -23.30 5.51 13.24
CA SER A 717 -22.50 6.71 13.04
C SER A 717 -21.37 6.83 14.09
N ALA A 718 -21.69 6.62 15.37
CA ALA A 718 -20.71 6.69 16.46
C ALA A 718 -19.67 5.56 16.40
N GLU A 719 -20.08 4.33 16.11
CA GLU A 719 -19.15 3.20 15.93
C GLU A 719 -18.26 3.35 14.70
N GLY A 720 -18.79 3.94 13.61
CA GLY A 720 -18.01 4.31 12.43
C GLY A 720 -16.91 5.34 12.77
N LEU A 721 -17.27 6.41 13.49
CA LEU A 721 -16.32 7.42 13.98
C LEU A 721 -15.26 6.83 14.91
N LYS A 722 -15.67 5.97 15.85
CA LYS A 722 -14.77 5.28 16.76
C LYS A 722 -13.76 4.43 16.00
N ARG A 723 -14.22 3.62 15.04
CA ARG A 723 -13.35 2.79 14.19
C ARG A 723 -12.29 3.62 13.47
N ILE A 724 -12.66 4.77 12.92
CA ILE A 724 -11.70 5.65 12.24
C ILE A 724 -10.68 6.23 13.22
N ASN A 725 -11.13 6.79 14.35
CA ASN A 725 -10.24 7.39 15.32
C ASN A 725 -9.26 6.40 15.96
N GLU A 726 -9.63 5.11 16.05
CA GLU A 726 -8.79 4.04 16.59
C GLU A 726 -7.82 3.44 15.57
N CYS A 727 -8.07 3.55 14.26
CA CYS A 727 -7.34 2.77 13.24
C CYS A 727 -6.85 3.57 12.02
N TYR A 728 -7.55 4.61 11.58
CA TYR A 728 -7.39 5.23 10.26
C TYR A 728 -7.22 6.75 10.37
N THR A 729 -6.21 7.20 11.10
CA THR A 729 -5.83 8.61 11.20
C THR A 729 -4.37 8.82 10.79
N TRP A 730 -4.08 9.98 10.21
CA TRP A 730 -2.71 10.35 9.87
C TRP A 730 -1.80 10.47 11.10
N LYS A 731 -2.35 10.78 12.27
CA LYS A 731 -1.62 10.76 13.54
C LYS A 731 -1.14 9.36 13.93
N ILE A 732 -2.00 8.34 13.83
CA ILE A 732 -1.62 6.94 14.08
C ILE A 732 -0.59 6.50 13.05
N TYR A 733 -0.80 6.86 11.78
CA TYR A 733 0.13 6.59 10.70
C TYR A 733 1.54 7.14 11.01
N ALA A 734 1.66 8.45 11.27
CA ALA A 734 2.94 9.10 11.54
C ALA A 734 3.67 8.46 12.74
N ASN A 735 2.93 8.18 13.81
CA ASN A 735 3.46 7.49 14.98
C ASN A 735 4.04 6.11 14.65
N LYS A 736 3.30 5.30 13.88
CA LYS A 736 3.77 3.98 13.44
C LYS A 736 5.01 4.09 12.57
N VAL A 737 5.01 4.98 11.57
CA VAL A 737 6.15 5.13 10.64
C VAL A 737 7.43 5.54 11.36
N LEU A 738 7.35 6.51 12.28
CA LEU A 738 8.52 6.93 13.05
C LEU A 738 9.00 5.84 14.02
N ASN A 739 8.08 5.10 14.67
CA ASN A 739 8.45 3.97 15.52
C ASN A 739 9.13 2.85 14.72
N MET A 740 8.64 2.58 13.50
CA MET A 740 9.29 1.66 12.56
C MET A 740 10.69 2.16 12.20
N GLY A 741 10.85 3.42 11.79
CA GLY A 741 12.17 3.98 11.47
C GLY A 741 13.19 3.81 12.61
N ASN A 742 12.76 4.04 13.86
CA ASN A 742 13.60 3.86 15.04
C ASN A 742 14.03 2.39 15.24
N ILE A 743 13.07 1.45 15.24
CA ILE A 743 13.38 0.04 15.54
C ILE A 743 14.11 -0.65 14.39
N TYR A 744 13.72 -0.38 13.13
CA TYR A 744 14.38 -0.96 11.96
C TYR A 744 15.77 -0.38 11.75
N GLY A 745 16.01 0.88 12.18
CA GLY A 745 17.35 1.47 12.22
C GLY A 745 18.30 0.66 13.10
N PHE A 746 17.88 0.32 14.32
CA PHE A 746 18.66 -0.54 15.21
C PHE A 746 18.75 -2.00 14.70
N TRP A 747 17.65 -2.58 14.23
CA TRP A 747 17.64 -3.91 13.63
C TRP A 747 18.62 -4.04 12.46
N ARG A 748 18.71 -3.01 11.63
CA ARG A 748 19.66 -2.95 10.52
C ARG A 748 21.11 -2.98 11.00
N GLN A 749 21.43 -2.26 12.08
CA GLN A 749 22.78 -2.29 12.65
C GLN A 749 23.12 -3.66 13.25
N LEU A 750 22.19 -4.25 14.01
CA LEU A 750 22.36 -5.59 14.60
C LEU A 750 22.59 -6.71 13.58
N ASN A 751 22.11 -6.55 12.35
CA ASN A 751 22.17 -7.58 11.30
C ASN A 751 23.03 -7.17 10.10
N LYS A 752 23.94 -6.21 10.28
CA LYS A 752 24.73 -5.61 9.19
C LYS A 752 25.55 -6.66 8.42
N GLU A 753 26.14 -7.61 9.13
CA GLU A 753 26.98 -8.66 8.53
C GLU A 753 26.15 -9.68 7.76
N GLN A 754 25.05 -10.14 8.34
CA GLN A 754 24.12 -11.11 7.73
C GLN A 754 23.51 -10.55 6.43
N LYS A 755 23.24 -9.24 6.37
CA LYS A 755 22.66 -8.59 5.19
C LYS A 755 23.66 -8.30 4.05
N LEU A 756 24.98 -8.44 4.27
CA LEU A 756 25.99 -8.02 3.30
C LEU A 756 25.90 -8.81 1.99
N ALA A 757 25.69 -10.13 2.05
CA ALA A 757 25.55 -10.97 0.87
C ALA A 757 24.32 -10.58 0.02
N LYS A 758 23.16 -10.40 0.67
CA LYS A 758 21.92 -9.93 0.02
C LYS A 758 22.12 -8.57 -0.65
N LYS A 759 22.82 -7.65 0.01
CA LYS A 759 23.17 -6.34 -0.56
C LYS A 759 24.00 -6.47 -1.85
N ARG A 760 25.04 -7.31 -1.85
CA ARG A 760 25.87 -7.54 -3.06
C ARG A 760 25.07 -8.18 -4.19
N TYR A 761 24.18 -9.11 -3.87
CA TYR A 761 23.29 -9.73 -4.85
C TYR A 761 22.37 -8.69 -5.51
N ILE A 762 21.78 -7.79 -4.71
CA ILE A 762 20.97 -6.67 -5.22
C ILE A 762 21.79 -5.73 -6.10
N GLU A 763 23.00 -5.35 -5.68
CA GLU A 763 23.90 -4.49 -6.47
C GLU A 763 24.25 -5.12 -7.82
N MET A 764 24.52 -6.43 -7.85
CA MET A 764 24.75 -7.18 -9.08
C MET A 764 23.50 -7.17 -9.98
N PHE A 765 22.33 -7.47 -9.42
CA PHE A 765 21.08 -7.53 -10.15
C PHE A 765 20.71 -6.16 -10.74
N TYR A 766 20.87 -5.08 -9.98
CA TYR A 766 20.71 -3.71 -10.47
C TYR A 766 21.67 -3.39 -11.63
N ASN A 767 22.97 -3.63 -11.45
CA ASN A 767 23.97 -3.21 -12.43
C ASN A 767 23.95 -4.03 -13.73
N LEU A 768 23.69 -5.34 -13.63
CA LEU A 768 23.77 -6.25 -14.77
C LEU A 768 22.43 -6.49 -15.46
N GLN A 769 21.31 -6.39 -14.75
CA GLN A 769 19.97 -6.55 -15.35
C GLN A 769 19.29 -5.20 -15.53
N PHE A 770 18.90 -4.53 -14.44
CA PHE A 770 18.08 -3.31 -14.51
C PHE A 770 18.71 -2.21 -15.37
N ARG A 771 20.00 -1.86 -15.15
CA ARG A 771 20.67 -0.81 -15.92
C ARG A 771 20.74 -1.10 -17.42
N ARG A 772 20.76 -2.36 -17.83
CA ARG A 772 20.76 -2.73 -19.26
C ARG A 772 19.37 -2.52 -19.87
N LEU A 773 18.32 -2.96 -19.16
CA LEU A 773 16.94 -2.75 -19.58
C LEU A 773 16.60 -1.27 -19.68
N ALA A 774 16.95 -0.48 -18.65
CA ALA A 774 16.66 0.95 -18.61
C ALA A 774 17.33 1.74 -19.74
N LYS A 775 18.53 1.33 -20.20
CA LYS A 775 19.21 1.96 -21.35
C LYS A 775 18.50 1.75 -22.68
N ASN A 776 17.67 0.71 -22.79
CA ASN A 776 16.93 0.40 -24.00
C ASN A 776 15.56 1.09 -24.05
N VAL A 777 15.14 1.75 -22.97
CA VAL A 777 13.91 2.55 -22.95
C VAL A 777 14.14 3.81 -23.79
N PRO A 778 13.33 4.08 -24.83
CA PRO A 778 13.48 5.27 -25.65
C PRO A 778 13.32 6.54 -24.81
N ILE A 779 14.26 7.48 -24.95
CA ILE A 779 14.11 8.83 -24.40
C ILE A 779 13.34 9.64 -25.45
N PRO A 780 12.21 10.28 -25.11
CA PRO A 780 11.54 11.18 -26.05
C PRO A 780 12.51 12.28 -26.48
N ASP A 781 12.71 12.46 -27.79
CA ASP A 781 13.54 13.55 -28.30
C ASP A 781 13.05 14.88 -27.72
N GLU A 782 13.94 15.62 -27.04
CA GLU A 782 13.73 17.05 -26.84
C GLU A 782 13.59 17.66 -28.24
N GLU A 783 12.44 18.27 -28.55
CA GLU A 783 12.29 19.04 -29.79
C GLU A 783 13.52 19.96 -29.92
N PRO A 784 14.26 19.91 -31.04
CA PRO A 784 15.40 20.79 -31.20
C PRO A 784 14.90 22.23 -31.09
N GLN A 785 15.49 23.00 -30.16
CA GLN A 785 15.26 24.43 -30.06
C GLN A 785 15.29 25.04 -31.47
N PRO A 786 14.33 25.91 -31.83
CA PRO A 786 14.30 26.52 -33.14
C PRO A 786 15.65 27.18 -33.37
N THR A 787 16.38 26.65 -34.36
CA THR A 787 17.70 27.11 -34.71
C THR A 787 17.58 28.59 -35.02
N GLU A 788 18.24 29.44 -34.22
CA GLU A 788 18.42 30.84 -34.57
C GLU A 788 18.93 30.89 -36.00
N ILE A 789 18.16 31.54 -36.87
CA ILE A 789 18.55 31.81 -38.24
C ILE A 789 19.75 32.77 -38.16
N LYS A 790 20.96 32.22 -38.13
CA LYS A 790 22.17 33.01 -38.30
C LYS A 790 22.27 33.43 -39.76
N PRO A 791 22.59 34.70 -40.05
CA PRO A 791 22.62 35.20 -41.42
C PRO A 791 23.71 34.49 -42.22
N VAL A 792 23.38 34.17 -43.47
CA VAL A 792 24.28 33.59 -44.47
C VAL A 792 25.56 34.42 -44.59
N ALA A 793 26.70 33.83 -44.23
CA ALA A 793 28.02 34.38 -44.50
C ALA A 793 28.80 33.42 -45.42
N LYS A 794 29.42 34.04 -46.43
CA LYS A 794 30.06 33.44 -47.60
C LYS A 794 31.20 32.48 -47.27
N THR A 795 31.31 31.44 -48.09
CA THR A 795 32.42 30.51 -48.22
C THR A 795 33.75 31.20 -48.53
N GLN A 796 34.83 30.87 -47.79
CA GLN A 796 36.19 30.73 -48.35
C GLN A 796 37.17 29.98 -47.42
N SER A 797 37.80 28.96 -48.02
CA SER A 797 39.17 28.44 -47.86
C SER A 797 39.75 27.98 -46.50
N THR A 798 39.89 26.65 -46.40
CA THR A 798 41.11 25.86 -46.04
C THR A 798 42.13 26.43 -45.04
N GLY A 799 42.31 25.71 -43.92
CA GLY A 799 43.51 25.77 -43.08
C GLY A 799 43.52 24.67 -42.01
N ARG A 800 44.40 23.67 -42.18
CA ARG A 800 44.73 22.66 -41.16
C ARG A 800 45.40 23.34 -39.96
N GLN A 801 44.98 23.04 -38.74
CA GLN A 801 45.88 23.03 -37.59
C GLN A 801 45.48 21.96 -36.58
N VAL A 802 46.49 21.16 -36.22
CA VAL A 802 46.51 20.14 -35.18
C VAL A 802 46.84 20.85 -33.86
N SER A 803 46.11 20.56 -32.79
CA SER A 803 46.63 20.73 -31.42
C SER A 803 46.03 19.68 -30.48
N GLN A 804 46.95 18.97 -29.84
CA GLN A 804 46.77 18.01 -28.75
C GLN A 804 46.03 18.61 -27.54
N LEU A 805 45.30 17.78 -26.80
CA LEU A 805 45.11 17.76 -25.33
C LEU A 805 44.22 16.53 -25.01
N SER A 806 44.83 15.44 -24.54
CA SER A 806 44.91 15.02 -23.14
C SER A 806 43.66 14.34 -22.60
N THR A 807 43.72 13.01 -22.63
CA THR A 807 43.53 12.07 -21.52
C THR A 807 42.64 12.45 -20.32
N LEU A 808 41.83 11.47 -19.94
CA LEU A 808 41.27 11.12 -18.61
C LEU A 808 39.83 11.56 -18.27
N GLN A 809 39.00 10.52 -18.15
CA GLN A 809 38.01 10.22 -17.10
C GLN A 809 36.88 11.23 -16.87
N PHE A 810 35.63 10.76 -17.04
CA PHE A 810 34.77 10.46 -15.89
C PHE A 810 33.65 9.50 -16.33
N LEU A 811 33.80 8.23 -15.94
CA LEU A 811 32.69 7.39 -15.52
C LEU A 811 32.34 7.83 -14.10
N LEU A 812 31.07 8.11 -13.81
CA LEU A 812 30.38 7.79 -12.55
C LEU A 812 28.88 8.02 -12.73
#